data_AF-A0A8S1IM85-F1
#
_entry.id   AF-A0A8S1IM85-F1
#
_cell.length_a   1.000
_cell.length_b   1.000
_cell.length_c   1.000
_cell.angle_alpha   90.00
_cell.angle_beta   90.00
_cell.angle_gamma   90.00
#
_symmetry.space_group_name_H-M   'P 1'
#
loop_
_entity.id
_entity.type
_entity.pdbx_description
1 polymer ?
#
loop_
_entity_poly.entity_id
_entity_poly.type
_entity_poly.pdbx_seq_one_letter_code
_entity_poly.pdbx_strand_id
1 'polypeptide(L)'
;MPDAPHNRLDIPRLLDQSTVGHVHYLPETDSTNEVALQRAAQIPPEASELVLTSRQLRGKGRGDNRWWASEGALTFSLITPRLPLPRERTPCLSLATGLAICQAVEQAAPAAETRLKWPNDVYLQGRKAAGILIESPGHTADRFVVGVGLNVNNSFEAAAAEIRGRAISLADVTGGPLGLTDVLIDCLRQFDACLAMLLAGDPRLAELWDSWSLLSGRRVRLALPAEVVEGVCRGIADDGALRIEQPSGERACYGGVVEWFEPTREGSRNVEIFYKFLETTAFAQLTLGNAMMILIGLVFIALAIIKDYEPLLLLPIGFGAIVGNIPTDPSMGLSVYDSGSVLSYIYFGVSQGIFPPLIFLGIGAMTDFSTMLSNPKLVLLGAAAQMGIFLTLLGAMWLGFTPKEAGAIGIIGGADGPTAIFLAAILAPELLGAIAIAAYSYMALVPVIQPPIMKLLTTREERLIQMKPPRHVSKRERIIFPIAAFLICTFIAPGALVLIGMLFLGNLLKESTVTERLANTARTAMIDIVTILLGFSVGASTKAQNFLTEQSLQIFGLGALSFAIATASGVLFAKLMNLFLTHKINPLVGAAGVSAVPDSARVVQMVGQKEDPHNFLLMHAMAPNVAGVIGSAVAAGVLWSVLAG
;
A
#
# COMPACT_ATOMS: atom_id res chain seq x y z
N MET A 1 9.63 19.69 -56.78
CA MET A 1 9.73 21.16 -56.69
C MET A 1 10.83 21.45 -55.67
N PRO A 2 12.05 21.85 -56.10
CA PRO A 2 13.26 21.83 -55.25
C PRO A 2 13.35 22.97 -54.20
N ASP A 3 12.24 23.63 -53.89
CA ASP A 3 12.24 24.96 -53.26
C ASP A 3 11.20 25.06 -52.13
N ALA A 4 10.98 23.94 -51.44
CA ALA A 4 10.06 23.93 -50.31
C ALA A 4 10.68 24.72 -49.13
N PRO A 5 9.96 25.68 -48.52
CA PRO A 5 10.53 26.62 -47.55
C PRO A 5 11.12 25.94 -46.30
N HIS A 6 10.61 24.76 -45.94
CA HIS A 6 11.10 23.96 -44.81
C HIS A 6 12.46 23.29 -45.08
N ASN A 7 12.87 23.12 -46.34
CA ASN A 7 14.17 22.57 -46.71
C ASN A 7 15.25 23.64 -46.90
N ARG A 8 14.90 24.94 -46.77
CA ARG A 8 15.87 26.03 -46.88
C ARG A 8 16.63 26.21 -45.57
N LEU A 9 17.95 26.38 -45.69
CA LEU A 9 18.84 26.63 -44.57
C LEU A 9 19.09 28.13 -44.43
N ASP A 10 18.57 28.72 -43.34
CA ASP A 10 18.78 30.12 -42.97
C ASP A 10 20.11 30.28 -42.19
N ILE A 11 21.17 30.63 -42.92
CA ILE A 11 22.53 30.78 -42.37
C ILE A 11 22.64 31.94 -41.37
N PRO A 12 22.10 33.15 -41.63
CA PRO A 12 22.10 34.22 -40.64
C PRO A 12 21.45 33.81 -39.32
N ARG A 13 20.31 33.12 -39.36
CA ARG A 13 19.63 32.65 -38.16
C ARG A 13 20.44 31.57 -37.42
N LEU A 14 21.11 30.68 -38.15
CA LEU A 14 22.01 29.68 -37.57
C LEU A 14 23.17 30.33 -36.79
N LEU A 15 23.78 31.37 -37.35
CA LEU A 15 24.87 32.11 -36.70
C LEU A 15 24.39 32.89 -35.47
N ASP A 16 23.16 33.40 -35.48
CA ASP A 16 22.57 34.16 -34.36
C ASP A 16 22.15 33.25 -33.19
N GLN A 17 21.67 32.04 -33.48
CA GLN A 17 21.05 31.14 -32.48
C GLN A 17 21.92 29.93 -32.09
N SER A 18 23.16 29.85 -32.57
CA SER A 18 24.12 28.79 -32.21
C SER A 18 25.47 29.37 -31.78
N THR A 19 26.34 28.52 -31.24
CA THR A 19 27.71 28.89 -30.84
C THR A 19 28.73 28.82 -31.99
N VAL A 20 28.27 28.51 -33.20
CA VAL A 20 29.14 28.34 -34.38
C VAL A 20 29.64 29.69 -34.85
N GLY A 21 30.96 29.87 -34.90
CA GLY A 21 31.57 31.15 -35.31
C GLY A 21 31.52 31.40 -36.83
N HIS A 22 31.44 30.34 -37.64
CA HIS A 22 31.40 30.44 -39.09
C HIS A 22 30.69 29.23 -39.73
N VAL A 23 29.93 29.46 -40.79
CA VAL A 23 29.26 28.41 -41.57
C VAL A 23 29.80 28.38 -42.99
N HIS A 24 30.39 27.26 -43.39
CA HIS A 24 30.79 26.97 -44.75
C HIS A 24 29.69 26.18 -45.45
N TYR A 25 28.78 26.89 -46.11
CA TYR A 25 27.65 26.30 -46.83
C TYR A 25 28.02 25.97 -48.29
N LEU A 26 27.75 24.72 -48.70
CA LEU A 26 27.91 24.23 -50.06
C LEU A 26 26.57 23.71 -50.57
N PRO A 27 26.02 24.21 -51.69
CA PRO A 27 24.76 23.70 -52.24
C PRO A 27 24.79 22.19 -52.49
N GLU A 28 25.93 21.67 -52.94
CA GLU A 28 26.18 20.26 -53.20
C GLU A 28 27.64 19.91 -52.86
N THR A 29 27.88 18.74 -52.28
CA THR A 29 29.23 18.20 -52.04
C THR A 29 29.22 16.67 -52.02
N ASP A 30 30.38 16.04 -52.24
CA ASP A 30 30.51 14.59 -52.08
C ASP A 30 30.36 14.20 -50.60
N SER A 31 31.09 14.85 -49.69
CA SER A 31 31.09 14.55 -48.25
C SER A 31 31.39 15.82 -47.43
N THR A 32 30.51 16.18 -46.48
CA THR A 32 30.77 17.28 -45.55
C THR A 32 31.97 16.99 -44.65
N ASN A 33 32.21 15.71 -44.31
CA ASN A 33 33.34 15.31 -43.47
C ASN A 33 34.69 15.52 -44.18
N GLU A 34 34.78 15.21 -45.46
CA GLU A 34 36.03 15.40 -46.23
C GLU A 34 36.36 16.88 -46.37
N VAL A 35 35.35 17.70 -46.68
CA VAL A 35 35.51 19.16 -46.71
C VAL A 35 35.92 19.69 -45.34
N ALA A 36 35.27 19.23 -44.26
CA ALA A 36 35.60 19.64 -42.91
C ALA A 36 37.03 19.25 -42.50
N LEU A 37 37.51 18.07 -42.88
CA LEU A 37 38.91 17.65 -42.65
C LEU A 37 39.91 18.56 -43.38
N GLN A 38 39.63 18.95 -44.62
CA GLN A 38 40.47 19.88 -45.38
C GLN A 38 40.47 21.28 -44.78
N ARG A 39 39.29 21.77 -44.38
CA ARG A 39 39.09 23.08 -43.74
C ARG A 39 39.73 23.15 -42.35
N ALA A 40 39.71 22.06 -41.59
CA ALA A 40 40.29 22.01 -40.25
C ALA A 40 41.80 22.28 -40.22
N ALA A 41 42.51 22.09 -41.34
CA ALA A 41 43.91 22.46 -41.50
C ALA A 41 44.12 23.95 -41.84
N GLN A 42 43.07 24.64 -42.30
CA GLN A 42 43.12 26.01 -42.84
C GLN A 42 42.58 27.06 -41.86
N ILE A 43 41.77 26.66 -40.88
CA ILE A 43 41.18 27.57 -39.89
C ILE A 43 41.95 27.55 -38.56
N PRO A 44 41.95 28.64 -37.79
CA PRO A 44 42.63 28.69 -36.49
C PRO A 44 42.25 27.51 -35.56
N PRO A 45 43.18 26.98 -34.75
CA PRO A 45 42.89 25.84 -33.86
C PRO A 45 41.77 26.10 -32.84
N GLU A 46 41.59 27.35 -32.42
CA GLU A 46 40.56 27.78 -31.47
C GLU A 46 39.19 28.04 -32.14
N ALA A 47 39.13 28.03 -33.47
CA ALA A 47 37.90 28.31 -34.19
C ALA A 47 37.05 27.05 -34.37
N SER A 48 35.73 27.21 -34.18
CA SER A 48 34.74 26.26 -34.66
C SER A 48 34.22 26.68 -36.05
N GLU A 49 33.91 25.71 -36.89
CA GLU A 49 33.28 25.96 -38.19
C GLU A 49 32.33 24.82 -38.55
N LEU A 50 31.13 25.18 -39.01
CA LEU A 50 30.14 24.22 -39.48
C LEU A 50 30.20 24.11 -41.00
N VAL A 51 30.49 22.93 -41.51
CA VAL A 51 30.35 22.60 -42.93
C VAL A 51 28.97 22.02 -43.16
N LEU A 52 28.19 22.63 -44.04
CA LEU A 52 26.77 22.31 -44.23
C LEU A 52 26.46 22.18 -45.73
N THR A 53 25.64 21.20 -46.08
CA THR A 53 25.18 21.04 -47.47
C THR A 53 23.70 20.71 -47.57
N SER A 54 23.07 21.13 -48.67
CA SER A 54 21.70 20.74 -49.02
C SER A 54 21.64 19.42 -49.79
N ARG A 55 22.76 19.00 -50.40
CA ARG A 55 22.81 17.76 -51.18
C ARG A 55 24.18 17.08 -51.06
N GLN A 56 24.21 15.97 -50.34
CA GLN A 56 25.40 15.14 -50.21
C GLN A 56 25.34 13.94 -51.16
N LEU A 57 26.33 13.80 -52.05
CA LEU A 57 26.32 12.76 -53.09
C LEU A 57 26.95 11.43 -52.65
N ARG A 58 28.00 11.49 -51.82
CA ARG A 58 28.83 10.34 -51.42
C ARG A 58 29.18 10.40 -49.93
N GLY A 59 28.15 10.50 -49.09
CA GLY A 59 28.32 10.58 -47.65
C GLY A 59 29.15 9.43 -47.08
N LYS A 60 30.08 9.76 -46.18
CA LYS A 60 30.96 8.78 -45.54
C LYS A 60 30.32 8.24 -44.26
N GLY A 61 30.39 6.93 -44.05
CA GLY A 61 30.05 6.27 -42.80
C GLY A 61 31.30 5.73 -42.08
N ARG A 62 31.11 5.00 -40.98
CA ARG A 62 32.22 4.36 -40.26
C ARG A 62 32.76 3.16 -41.05
N GLY A 63 34.09 3.03 -41.13
CA GLY A 63 34.75 1.99 -41.94
C GLY A 63 34.51 2.22 -43.43
N ASP A 64 34.17 1.16 -44.16
CA ASP A 64 33.88 1.23 -45.60
C ASP A 64 32.40 1.57 -45.91
N ASN A 65 31.59 1.84 -44.87
CA ASN A 65 30.17 2.15 -45.04
C ASN A 65 29.95 3.54 -45.66
N ARG A 66 28.84 3.69 -46.38
CA ARG A 66 28.41 4.99 -46.94
C ARG A 66 27.11 5.46 -46.31
N TRP A 67 26.99 6.77 -46.12
CA TRP A 67 25.76 7.44 -45.73
C TRP A 67 24.96 7.83 -46.97
N TRP A 68 23.73 7.35 -47.07
CA TRP A 68 22.82 7.70 -48.14
C TRP A 68 21.98 8.91 -47.73
N ALA A 69 21.89 9.91 -48.60
CA ALA A 69 21.10 11.11 -48.40
C ALA A 69 20.36 11.49 -49.69
N SER A 70 19.17 12.06 -49.55
CA SER A 70 18.42 12.69 -50.63
C SER A 70 17.91 14.05 -50.18
N GLU A 71 17.18 14.76 -51.04
CA GLU A 71 16.59 16.05 -50.70
C GLU A 71 15.78 15.97 -49.39
N GLY A 72 15.99 16.93 -48.48
CA GLY A 72 15.36 16.96 -47.15
C GLY A 72 16.18 16.26 -46.04
N ALA A 73 17.31 15.63 -46.35
CA ALA A 73 18.23 15.13 -45.34
C ALA A 73 19.09 16.28 -44.77
N LEU A 74 19.33 16.28 -43.47
CA LEU A 74 20.22 17.23 -42.81
C LEU A 74 21.61 16.61 -42.66
N THR A 75 22.56 17.05 -43.48
CA THR A 75 23.95 16.55 -43.47
C THR A 75 24.93 17.69 -43.18
N PHE A 76 25.67 17.58 -42.09
CA PHE A 76 26.63 18.59 -41.66
C PHE A 76 27.82 17.98 -40.94
N SER A 77 28.92 18.74 -40.88
CA SER A 77 30.11 18.38 -40.13
C SER A 77 30.60 19.59 -39.34
N LEU A 78 30.71 19.45 -38.02
CA LEU A 78 31.24 20.48 -37.14
C LEU A 78 32.73 20.23 -36.91
N ILE A 79 33.55 21.22 -37.25
CA ILE A 79 34.95 21.28 -36.86
C ILE A 79 35.00 21.86 -35.45
N THR A 80 35.47 21.07 -34.49
CA THR A 80 35.59 21.54 -33.10
C THR A 80 36.77 22.51 -32.94
N PRO A 81 36.74 23.38 -31.93
CA PRO A 81 37.99 23.95 -31.41
C PRO A 81 38.86 22.83 -30.82
N ARG A 82 40.07 23.16 -30.39
CA ARG A 82 40.88 22.22 -29.60
C ARG A 82 40.15 21.84 -28.32
N LEU A 83 39.90 20.56 -28.14
CA LEU A 83 39.27 19.97 -26.97
C LEU A 83 40.33 19.26 -26.13
N PRO A 84 40.34 19.43 -24.80
CA PRO A 84 41.20 18.68 -23.90
C PRO A 84 40.70 17.23 -23.72
N LEU A 85 40.45 16.54 -24.83
CA LEU A 85 39.89 15.20 -24.88
C LEU A 85 40.91 14.24 -25.54
N PRO A 86 41.46 13.25 -24.81
CA PRO A 86 42.34 12.25 -25.41
C PRO A 86 41.63 11.46 -26.51
N ARG A 87 42.38 11.01 -27.52
CA ARG A 87 41.86 10.17 -28.62
C ARG A 87 41.13 8.91 -28.13
N GLU A 88 41.55 8.35 -27.00
CA GLU A 88 40.92 7.18 -26.38
C GLU A 88 39.47 7.45 -25.95
N ARG A 89 39.11 8.72 -25.67
CA ARG A 89 37.74 9.13 -25.30
C ARG A 89 36.91 9.60 -26.50
N THR A 90 37.39 9.39 -27.74
CA THR A 90 36.59 9.64 -28.95
C THR A 90 35.23 8.92 -28.95
N PRO A 91 35.09 7.68 -28.44
CA PRO A 91 33.79 7.03 -28.28
C PRO A 91 32.81 7.83 -27.41
N CYS A 92 33.29 8.46 -26.32
CA CYS A 92 32.46 9.33 -25.49
C CYS A 92 31.96 10.55 -26.27
N LEU A 93 32.78 11.14 -27.15
CA LEU A 93 32.36 12.24 -28.01
C LEU A 93 31.26 11.78 -28.99
N SER A 94 31.41 10.59 -29.60
CA SER A 94 30.37 10.00 -30.45
C SER A 94 29.05 9.78 -29.71
N LEU A 95 29.10 9.27 -28.48
CA LEU A 95 27.91 9.04 -27.64
C LEU A 95 27.28 10.35 -27.16
N ALA A 96 28.08 11.35 -26.80
CA ALA A 96 27.61 12.70 -26.45
C ALA A 96 26.90 13.36 -27.64
N THR A 97 27.45 13.25 -28.86
CA THR A 97 26.76 13.68 -30.08
C THR A 97 25.48 12.88 -30.28
N GLY A 98 25.49 11.56 -30.08
CA GLY A 98 24.31 10.71 -30.22
C GLY A 98 23.18 11.09 -29.29
N LEU A 99 23.51 11.34 -28.02
CA LEU A 99 22.56 11.83 -27.03
C LEU A 99 22.00 13.21 -27.41
N ALA A 100 22.85 14.13 -27.85
CA ALA A 100 22.42 15.46 -28.30
C ALA A 100 21.43 15.38 -29.47
N ILE A 101 21.69 14.51 -30.44
CA ILE A 101 20.77 14.26 -31.56
C ILE A 101 19.48 13.60 -31.07
N CYS A 102 19.55 12.65 -30.12
CA CYS A 102 18.34 12.05 -29.54
C CYS A 102 17.44 13.10 -28.87
N GLN A 103 18.04 14.02 -28.09
CA GLN A 103 17.31 15.11 -27.42
C GLN A 103 16.70 16.11 -28.42
N ALA A 104 17.43 16.45 -29.50
CA ALA A 104 16.89 17.31 -30.56
C ALA A 104 15.75 16.63 -31.32
N VAL A 105 15.87 15.32 -31.60
CA VAL A 105 14.82 14.53 -32.27
C VAL A 105 13.59 14.40 -31.38
N GLU A 106 13.74 14.20 -30.06
CA GLU A 106 12.60 14.16 -29.12
C GLU A 106 11.86 15.50 -29.06
N GLN A 107 12.57 16.64 -29.12
CA GLN A 107 11.93 17.96 -29.20
C GLN A 107 11.12 18.13 -30.50
N ALA A 108 11.65 17.64 -31.62
CA ALA A 108 11.00 17.72 -32.92
C ALA A 108 9.86 16.71 -33.10
N ALA A 109 9.93 15.55 -32.44
CA ALA A 109 8.95 14.46 -32.51
C ALA A 109 8.66 13.83 -31.13
N PRO A 110 7.95 14.53 -30.22
CA PRO A 110 7.78 14.08 -28.82
C PRO A 110 7.01 12.77 -28.64
N ALA A 111 6.15 12.42 -29.60
CA ALA A 111 5.34 11.20 -29.55
C ALA A 111 6.10 9.95 -30.04
N ALA A 112 7.35 10.10 -30.48
CA ALA A 112 8.11 9.05 -31.13
C ALA A 112 9.16 8.43 -30.20
N GLU A 113 9.26 7.10 -30.19
CA GLU A 113 10.34 6.44 -29.42
C GLU A 113 11.69 6.69 -30.09
N THR A 114 12.53 7.49 -29.43
CA THR A 114 13.91 7.78 -29.86
C THR A 114 14.90 7.09 -28.92
N ARG A 115 15.92 6.43 -29.50
CA ARG A 115 16.94 5.67 -28.76
C ARG A 115 18.32 5.84 -29.37
N LEU A 116 19.34 5.83 -28.51
CA LEU A 116 20.74 5.81 -28.89
C LEU A 116 21.22 4.37 -29.07
N LYS A 117 21.61 3.98 -30.27
CA LYS A 117 22.28 2.70 -30.51
C LYS A 117 23.79 2.90 -30.46
N TRP A 118 24.41 2.33 -29.43
CA TRP A 118 25.86 2.36 -29.28
C TRP A 118 26.55 1.78 -30.54
N PRO A 119 27.64 2.39 -31.02
CA PRO A 119 28.30 3.57 -30.45
C PRO A 119 27.93 4.92 -31.11
N ASN A 120 27.18 4.93 -32.22
CA ASN A 120 27.15 6.10 -33.12
C ASN A 120 25.87 6.27 -33.96
N ASP A 121 24.80 5.54 -33.65
CA ASP A 121 23.56 5.61 -34.43
C ASP A 121 22.39 6.07 -33.56
N VAL A 122 21.48 6.87 -34.13
CA VAL A 122 20.22 7.25 -33.48
C VAL A 122 19.08 6.54 -34.18
N TYR A 123 18.22 5.91 -33.39
CA TYR A 123 17.07 5.15 -33.83
C TYR A 123 15.78 5.86 -33.45
N LEU A 124 14.83 5.87 -34.36
CA LEU A 124 13.48 6.40 -34.20
C LEU A 124 12.51 5.27 -34.58
N GLN A 125 11.60 4.90 -33.69
CA GLN A 125 10.64 3.80 -33.92
C GLN A 125 11.33 2.50 -34.43
N GLY A 126 12.47 2.15 -33.83
CA GLY A 126 13.24 0.96 -34.18
C GLY A 126 14.01 1.00 -35.51
N ARG A 127 13.97 2.11 -36.26
CA ARG A 127 14.69 2.32 -37.53
C ARG A 127 15.73 3.44 -37.39
N LYS A 128 16.77 3.40 -38.21
CA LYS A 128 17.89 4.36 -38.15
C LYS A 128 17.47 5.74 -38.68
N ALA A 129 17.51 6.74 -37.82
CA ALA A 129 17.22 8.14 -38.13
C ALA A 129 18.49 8.97 -38.35
N ALA A 130 19.56 8.69 -37.59
CA ALA A 130 20.82 9.41 -37.72
C ALA A 130 22.04 8.49 -37.65
N GLY A 131 23.14 8.95 -38.26
CA GLY A 131 24.46 8.34 -38.16
C GLY A 131 25.51 9.40 -37.84
N ILE A 132 26.43 9.04 -36.94
CA ILE A 132 27.49 9.92 -36.45
C ILE A 132 28.84 9.36 -36.86
N LEU A 133 29.72 10.26 -37.30
CA LEU A 133 31.08 9.96 -37.71
C LEU A 133 32.04 10.97 -37.09
N ILE A 134 32.88 10.50 -36.17
CA ILE A 134 33.94 11.31 -35.58
C ILE A 134 35.27 10.98 -36.26
N GLU A 135 35.94 11.99 -36.79
CA GLU A 135 37.28 11.87 -37.38
C GLU A 135 38.21 12.92 -36.78
N SER A 136 39.52 12.68 -36.81
CA SER A 136 40.53 13.66 -36.39
C SER A 136 41.31 14.14 -37.61
N PRO A 137 41.48 15.47 -37.82
CA PRO A 137 42.30 15.99 -38.89
C PRO A 137 43.79 15.74 -38.59
N GLY A 138 44.41 14.78 -39.27
CA GLY A 138 45.86 14.52 -39.19
C GLY A 138 46.38 14.03 -37.82
N HIS A 139 47.59 14.46 -37.44
CA HIS A 139 48.29 14.00 -36.22
C HIS A 139 47.94 14.80 -34.96
N THR A 140 47.13 15.86 -35.05
CA THR A 140 46.65 16.59 -33.88
C THR A 140 45.66 15.73 -33.10
N ALA A 141 45.96 15.47 -31.82
CA ALA A 141 45.20 14.56 -30.97
C ALA A 141 44.00 15.22 -30.27
N ASP A 142 43.88 16.54 -30.39
CA ASP A 142 43.01 17.41 -29.60
C ASP A 142 41.95 18.12 -30.45
N ARG A 143 41.80 17.79 -31.74
CA ARG A 143 40.78 18.38 -32.63
C ARG A 143 39.96 17.30 -33.33
N PHE A 144 38.66 17.54 -33.50
CA PHE A 144 37.74 16.57 -34.06
C PHE A 144 36.84 17.19 -35.13
N VAL A 145 36.44 16.37 -36.09
CA VAL A 145 35.39 16.62 -37.08
C VAL A 145 34.22 15.72 -36.71
N VAL A 146 33.10 16.34 -36.31
CA VAL A 146 31.87 15.67 -35.89
C VAL A 146 30.88 15.71 -37.05
N GLY A 147 30.82 14.62 -37.81
CA GLY A 147 29.87 14.43 -38.91
C GLY A 147 28.55 13.87 -38.44
N VAL A 148 27.45 14.49 -38.87
CA VAL A 148 26.09 14.03 -38.59
C VAL A 148 25.30 13.99 -39.89
N GLY A 149 24.75 12.81 -40.19
CA GLY A 149 23.67 12.65 -41.15
C GLY A 149 22.38 12.35 -40.40
N LEU A 150 21.39 13.24 -40.50
CA LEU A 150 20.08 13.11 -39.89
C LEU A 150 18.98 13.11 -40.95
N ASN A 151 18.10 12.12 -40.91
CA ASN A 151 16.97 12.02 -41.81
C ASN A 151 15.81 12.87 -41.30
N VAL A 152 15.59 14.05 -41.89
CA VAL A 152 14.54 14.98 -41.42
C VAL A 152 13.31 14.91 -42.31
N ASN A 153 13.42 15.30 -43.57
CA ASN A 153 12.32 15.35 -44.55
C ASN A 153 12.56 14.45 -45.76
N ASN A 154 13.65 13.68 -45.80
CA ASN A 154 14.03 12.88 -46.95
C ASN A 154 13.18 11.61 -47.11
N SER A 155 12.81 11.33 -48.36
CA SER A 155 12.09 10.11 -48.74
C SER A 155 13.05 9.00 -49.16
N PHE A 156 12.78 7.77 -48.72
CA PHE A 156 13.58 6.57 -49.06
C PHE A 156 13.05 5.80 -50.29
N GLU A 157 12.12 6.36 -51.05
CA GLU A 157 11.57 5.70 -52.25
C GLU A 157 12.68 5.37 -53.27
N ALA A 158 13.60 6.29 -53.50
CA ALA A 158 14.74 6.10 -54.41
C ALA A 158 15.93 5.34 -53.78
N ALA A 159 15.83 4.93 -52.51
CA ALA A 159 16.88 4.18 -51.83
C ALA A 159 16.86 2.69 -52.24
N ALA A 160 18.02 2.03 -52.13
CA ALA A 160 18.11 0.58 -52.27
C ALA A 160 17.21 -0.14 -51.25
N ALA A 161 16.71 -1.33 -51.60
CA ALA A 161 15.77 -2.09 -50.77
C ALA A 161 16.28 -2.33 -49.33
N GLU A 162 17.60 -2.51 -49.18
CA GLU A 162 18.28 -2.70 -47.89
C GLU A 162 18.19 -1.47 -46.96
N ILE A 163 18.15 -0.27 -47.53
CA ILE A 163 18.07 0.99 -46.78
C ILE A 163 16.62 1.32 -46.46
N ARG A 164 15.70 1.11 -47.41
CA ARG A 164 14.28 1.46 -47.27
C ARG A 164 13.60 0.81 -46.05
N GLY A 165 13.99 -0.43 -45.72
CA GLY A 165 13.47 -1.14 -44.55
C GLY A 165 14.13 -0.79 -43.21
N ARG A 166 15.27 -0.08 -43.24
CA ARG A 166 16.11 0.16 -42.04
C ARG A 166 16.20 1.62 -41.63
N ALA A 167 15.86 2.56 -42.52
CA ALA A 167 15.91 3.99 -42.26
C ALA A 167 14.50 4.60 -42.08
N ILE A 168 14.45 5.74 -41.40
CA ILE A 168 13.23 6.51 -41.15
C ILE A 168 13.60 8.00 -41.07
N SER A 169 12.69 8.88 -41.50
CA SER A 169 12.84 10.32 -41.35
C SER A 169 11.93 10.86 -40.24
N LEU A 170 12.22 12.04 -39.71
CA LEU A 170 11.35 12.68 -38.72
C LEU A 170 9.97 12.97 -39.30
N ALA A 171 9.90 13.42 -40.55
CA ALA A 171 8.66 13.71 -41.26
C ALA A 171 7.73 12.49 -41.39
N ASP A 172 8.29 11.28 -41.49
CA ASP A 172 7.51 10.03 -41.52
C ASP A 172 6.71 9.81 -40.22
N VAL A 173 7.18 10.36 -39.10
CA VAL A 173 6.58 10.16 -37.77
C VAL A 173 5.72 11.34 -37.33
N THR A 174 6.15 12.57 -37.63
CA THR A 174 5.39 13.78 -37.31
C THR A 174 4.20 13.98 -38.26
N GLY A 175 4.15 13.29 -39.40
CA GLY A 175 3.09 13.41 -40.39
C GLY A 175 3.21 14.65 -41.28
N GLY A 176 4.35 15.35 -41.25
CA GLY A 176 4.60 16.55 -42.06
C GLY A 176 6.06 17.03 -41.98
N PRO A 177 6.50 17.84 -42.94
CA PRO A 177 7.89 18.31 -43.00
C PRO A 177 8.23 19.28 -41.88
N LEU A 178 9.49 19.25 -41.44
CA LEU A 178 10.05 20.11 -40.39
C LEU A 178 11.04 21.12 -40.98
N GLY A 179 11.21 22.28 -40.33
CA GLY A 179 12.22 23.25 -40.73
C GLY A 179 13.64 22.73 -40.47
N LEU A 180 14.46 22.55 -41.50
CA LEU A 180 15.84 22.04 -41.36
C LEU A 180 16.70 22.93 -40.46
N THR A 181 16.53 24.25 -40.55
CA THR A 181 17.23 25.19 -39.68
C THR A 181 16.84 25.03 -38.21
N ASP A 182 15.56 24.81 -37.90
CA ASP A 182 15.10 24.64 -36.52
C ASP A 182 15.74 23.39 -35.90
N VAL A 183 15.66 22.26 -36.61
CA VAL A 183 16.26 20.99 -36.18
C VAL A 183 17.77 21.12 -36.01
N LEU A 184 18.46 21.81 -36.92
CA LEU A 184 19.92 22.01 -36.83
C LEU A 184 20.32 22.87 -35.63
N ILE A 185 19.59 23.97 -35.36
CA ILE A 185 19.84 24.82 -34.20
C ILE A 185 19.71 24.02 -32.91
N ASP A 186 18.65 23.22 -32.78
CA ASP A 186 18.44 22.39 -31.60
C ASP A 186 19.51 21.30 -31.47
N CYS A 187 19.94 20.67 -32.58
CA CYS A 187 21.06 19.73 -32.59
C CYS A 187 22.35 20.36 -32.05
N LEU A 188 22.69 21.58 -32.51
CA LEU A 188 23.90 22.29 -32.08
C LEU A 188 23.81 22.70 -30.61
N ARG A 189 22.65 23.21 -30.16
CA ARG A 189 22.43 23.58 -28.76
C ARG A 189 22.58 22.38 -27.82
N GLN A 190 21.99 21.24 -28.17
CA GLN A 190 22.12 20.02 -27.36
C GLN A 190 23.54 19.44 -27.43
N PHE A 191 24.23 19.59 -28.57
CA PHE A 191 25.61 19.17 -28.70
C PHE A 191 26.52 19.97 -27.75
N ASP A 192 26.37 21.29 -27.68
CA ASP A 192 27.14 22.12 -26.75
C ASP A 192 26.91 21.74 -25.29
N ALA A 193 25.65 21.46 -24.91
CA ALA A 193 25.31 21.02 -23.57
C ALA A 193 25.96 19.66 -23.23
N CYS A 194 25.85 18.68 -24.12
CA CYS A 194 26.46 17.36 -23.94
C CYS A 194 27.99 17.43 -23.95
N LEU A 195 28.58 18.29 -24.78
CA LEU A 195 30.03 18.50 -24.84
C LEU A 195 30.54 19.13 -23.55
N ALA A 196 29.84 20.13 -23.00
CA ALA A 196 30.20 20.74 -21.73
C ALA A 196 30.20 19.71 -20.58
N MET A 197 29.19 18.83 -20.52
CA MET A 197 29.15 17.73 -19.55
C MET A 197 30.32 16.75 -19.73
N LEU A 198 30.64 16.40 -20.97
CA LEU A 198 31.75 15.49 -21.28
C LEU A 198 33.10 16.07 -20.85
N LEU A 199 33.35 17.34 -21.15
CA LEU A 199 34.60 18.03 -20.78
C LEU A 199 34.72 18.25 -19.27
N ALA A 200 33.60 18.43 -18.57
CA ALA A 200 33.56 18.51 -17.11
C ALA A 200 33.74 17.15 -16.41
N GLY A 201 33.65 16.03 -17.14
CA GLY A 201 33.65 14.69 -16.54
C GLY A 201 32.41 14.42 -15.69
N ASP A 202 31.26 14.98 -16.06
CA ASP A 202 30.02 14.86 -15.29
C ASP A 202 29.50 13.41 -15.30
N PRO A 203 29.39 12.74 -14.13
CA PRO A 203 28.94 11.35 -14.07
C PRO A 203 27.50 11.14 -14.58
N ARG A 204 26.66 12.19 -14.57
CA ARG A 204 25.29 12.14 -15.09
C ARG A 204 25.23 11.82 -16.58
N LEU A 205 26.31 12.08 -17.33
CA LEU A 205 26.35 11.79 -18.75
C LEU A 205 26.25 10.28 -19.03
N ALA A 206 26.85 9.44 -18.18
CA ALA A 206 26.76 7.99 -18.29
C ALA A 206 25.34 7.48 -18.02
N GLU A 207 24.67 8.03 -17.00
CA GLU A 207 23.27 7.73 -16.69
C GLU A 207 22.33 8.12 -17.85
N LEU A 208 22.60 9.25 -18.50
CA LEU A 208 21.88 9.66 -19.70
C LEU A 208 22.14 8.72 -20.89
N TRP A 209 23.38 8.30 -21.13
CA TRP A 209 23.66 7.32 -22.18
C TRP A 209 22.92 6.00 -21.95
N ASP A 210 22.88 5.52 -20.70
CA ASP A 210 22.21 4.26 -20.38
C ASP A 210 20.69 4.35 -20.50
N SER A 211 20.09 5.44 -19.98
CA SER A 211 18.62 5.65 -20.08
C SER A 211 18.12 5.78 -21.52
N TRP A 212 18.95 6.29 -22.42
CA TRP A 212 18.64 6.43 -23.85
C TRP A 212 19.08 5.23 -24.69
N SER A 213 19.84 4.29 -24.12
CA SER A 213 20.44 3.17 -24.84
C SER A 213 19.38 2.22 -25.41
N LEU A 214 19.49 1.95 -26.71
CA LEU A 214 18.69 0.91 -27.38
C LEU A 214 19.05 -0.50 -26.89
N LEU A 215 20.27 -0.69 -26.40
CA LEU A 215 20.84 -2.03 -26.17
C LEU A 215 20.74 -2.48 -24.71
N SER A 216 20.57 -1.56 -23.76
CA SER A 216 20.58 -1.87 -22.33
C SER A 216 19.50 -2.89 -21.96
N GLY A 217 19.89 -3.92 -21.21
CA GLY A 217 19.05 -5.06 -20.83
C GLY A 217 18.83 -6.10 -21.93
N ARG A 218 19.36 -5.91 -23.15
CA ARG A 218 19.16 -6.83 -24.28
C ARG A 218 20.33 -7.77 -24.48
N ARG A 219 20.06 -8.95 -25.03
CA ARG A 219 21.12 -9.82 -25.56
C ARG A 219 21.66 -9.24 -26.85
N VAL A 220 22.99 -9.09 -26.93
CA VAL A 220 23.69 -8.48 -28.06
C VAL A 220 24.79 -9.41 -28.57
N ARG A 221 25.06 -9.32 -29.88
CA ARG A 221 26.21 -9.90 -30.55
C ARG A 221 27.04 -8.78 -31.16
N LEU A 222 28.22 -8.56 -30.58
CA LEU A 222 29.14 -7.50 -30.93
C LEU A 222 30.37 -8.08 -31.66
N ALA A 223 30.58 -7.68 -32.91
CA ALA A 223 31.80 -8.00 -33.65
C ALA A 223 32.91 -6.99 -33.34
N LEU A 224 33.99 -7.47 -32.74
CA LEU A 224 35.27 -6.77 -32.56
C LEU A 224 36.23 -7.18 -33.70
N PRO A 225 37.34 -6.44 -33.93
CA PRO A 225 38.29 -6.79 -35.00
C PRO A 225 38.88 -8.21 -34.94
N ALA A 226 39.01 -8.79 -33.75
CA ALA A 226 39.65 -10.09 -33.53
C ALA A 226 38.69 -11.19 -33.07
N GLU A 227 37.47 -10.85 -32.64
CA GLU A 227 36.55 -11.80 -32.01
C GLU A 227 35.10 -11.29 -32.02
N VAL A 228 34.17 -12.17 -31.66
CA VAL A 228 32.75 -11.83 -31.47
C VAL A 228 32.39 -12.03 -30.01
N VAL A 229 31.80 -11.00 -29.39
CA VAL A 229 31.34 -11.01 -28.00
C VAL A 229 29.82 -11.12 -27.98
N GLU A 230 29.30 -12.18 -27.37
CA GLU A 230 27.87 -12.38 -27.13
C GLU A 230 27.56 -12.35 -25.63
N GLY A 231 26.49 -11.65 -25.25
CA GLY A 231 26.07 -11.54 -23.85
C GLY A 231 24.92 -10.56 -23.64
N VAL A 232 24.59 -10.25 -22.39
CA VAL A 232 23.55 -9.26 -22.03
C VAL A 232 24.21 -7.91 -21.81
N CYS A 233 23.72 -6.88 -22.51
CA CYS A 233 24.20 -5.52 -22.34
C CYS A 233 23.74 -4.95 -20.99
N ARG A 234 24.68 -4.64 -20.10
CA ARG A 234 24.47 -4.03 -18.78
C ARG A 234 24.60 -2.50 -18.79
N GLY A 235 24.61 -1.91 -19.98
CA GLY A 235 24.65 -0.47 -20.17
C GLY A 235 25.99 0.07 -20.65
N ILE A 236 26.12 1.39 -20.61
CA ILE A 236 27.30 2.12 -21.09
C ILE A 236 28.02 2.74 -19.88
N ALA A 237 29.33 2.53 -19.79
CA ALA A 237 30.18 3.09 -18.75
C ALA A 237 30.51 4.58 -18.99
N ASP A 238 31.07 5.25 -17.99
CA ASP A 238 31.49 6.66 -18.01
C ASP A 238 32.67 6.95 -18.96
N ASP A 239 33.47 5.93 -19.24
CA ASP A 239 34.50 5.91 -20.27
C ASP A 239 33.98 5.57 -21.68
N GLY A 240 32.67 5.38 -21.83
CA GLY A 240 31.99 5.09 -23.10
C GLY A 240 31.99 3.61 -23.50
N ALA A 241 32.50 2.71 -22.66
CA ALA A 241 32.50 1.28 -22.94
C ALA A 241 31.09 0.67 -22.85
N LEU A 242 30.75 -0.20 -23.80
CA LEU A 242 29.58 -1.06 -23.71
C LEU A 242 29.89 -2.23 -22.77
N ARG A 243 29.13 -2.36 -21.68
CA ARG A 243 29.31 -3.43 -20.69
C ARG A 243 28.48 -4.64 -21.09
N ILE A 244 29.13 -5.75 -21.39
CA ILE A 244 28.48 -7.00 -21.80
C ILE A 244 28.75 -8.07 -20.75
N GLU A 245 27.69 -8.57 -20.11
CA GLU A 245 27.77 -9.69 -19.19
C GLU A 245 27.79 -11.01 -19.95
N GLN A 246 28.80 -11.82 -19.66
CA GLN A 246 28.98 -13.18 -20.17
C GLN A 246 29.06 -14.16 -18.98
N PRO A 247 28.91 -15.47 -19.19
CA PRO A 247 29.06 -16.46 -18.11
C PRO A 247 30.42 -16.39 -17.38
N SER A 248 31.46 -15.89 -18.04
CA SER A 248 32.81 -15.69 -17.50
C SER A 248 33.00 -14.37 -16.72
N GLY A 249 31.97 -13.52 -16.64
CA GLY A 249 32.03 -12.19 -16.03
C GLY A 249 31.64 -11.06 -16.98
N GLU A 250 31.73 -9.84 -16.48
CA GLU A 250 31.44 -8.63 -17.25
C GLU A 250 32.64 -8.17 -18.08
N ARG A 251 32.40 -7.78 -19.33
CA ARG A 251 33.40 -7.30 -20.28
C ARG A 251 33.06 -5.91 -20.80
N ALA A 252 34.00 -4.98 -20.66
CA ALA A 252 33.91 -3.64 -21.24
C ALA A 252 34.43 -3.61 -22.70
N CYS A 253 33.64 -3.07 -23.62
CA CYS A 253 33.97 -2.97 -25.04
C CYS A 253 33.96 -1.51 -25.54
N TYR A 254 35.07 -1.03 -26.11
CA TYR A 254 35.25 0.38 -26.52
C TYR A 254 35.01 0.65 -28.01
N GLY A 255 34.79 -0.39 -28.81
CA GLY A 255 34.54 -0.31 -30.25
C GLY A 255 33.93 -1.60 -30.77
N GLY A 256 33.48 -1.61 -32.02
CA GLY A 256 32.87 -2.80 -32.64
C GLY A 256 31.56 -2.51 -33.38
N VAL A 257 31.04 -3.52 -34.07
CA VAL A 257 29.80 -3.49 -34.85
C VAL A 257 28.77 -4.39 -34.17
N VAL A 258 27.62 -3.84 -33.79
CA VAL A 258 26.50 -4.63 -33.27
C VAL A 258 25.84 -5.35 -34.46
N GLU A 259 26.18 -6.62 -34.66
CA GLU A 259 25.67 -7.46 -35.75
C GLU A 259 24.20 -7.82 -35.53
N TRP A 260 23.86 -8.12 -34.27
CA TRP A 260 22.53 -8.54 -33.88
C TRP A 260 22.24 -8.11 -32.44
N PHE A 261 20.99 -7.80 -32.16
CA PHE A 261 20.48 -7.61 -30.82
C PHE A 261 19.04 -8.12 -30.76
N GLU A 262 18.61 -8.55 -29.60
CA GLU A 262 17.25 -9.05 -29.40
C GLU A 262 16.22 -7.96 -29.77
N PRO A 263 15.33 -8.20 -30.76
CA PRO A 263 14.32 -7.22 -31.15
C PRO A 263 13.36 -6.97 -29.98
N THR A 264 12.89 -5.73 -29.87
CA THR A 264 11.92 -5.34 -28.85
C THR A 264 10.67 -6.20 -29.03
N ARG A 265 10.38 -7.12 -28.09
CA ARG A 265 9.17 -7.95 -28.13
C ARG A 265 7.95 -7.09 -27.80
N GLU A 266 7.48 -6.23 -28.71
CA GLU A 266 6.25 -5.46 -28.51
C GLU A 266 5.01 -6.38 -28.41
N GLY A 267 4.99 -7.48 -29.15
CA GLY A 267 3.93 -8.50 -29.06
C GLY A 267 3.94 -9.29 -27.75
N SER A 268 5.11 -9.49 -27.13
CA SER A 268 5.20 -10.17 -25.83
C SER A 268 5.08 -9.20 -24.67
N ARG A 269 5.39 -7.90 -24.82
CA ARG A 269 5.23 -6.92 -23.74
C ARG A 269 3.76 -6.68 -23.40
N ASN A 270 2.86 -6.63 -24.39
CA ASN A 270 1.42 -6.51 -24.11
C ASN A 270 0.84 -7.80 -23.51
N VAL A 271 1.32 -8.96 -23.96
CA VAL A 271 0.91 -10.26 -23.42
C VAL A 271 1.49 -10.50 -22.03
N GLU A 272 2.73 -10.08 -21.78
CA GLU A 272 3.41 -10.14 -20.48
C GLU A 272 2.86 -9.09 -19.52
N ILE A 273 2.51 -7.88 -19.97
CA ILE A 273 1.74 -6.90 -19.19
C ILE A 273 0.34 -7.46 -18.90
N PHE A 274 -0.30 -8.15 -19.84
CA PHE A 274 -1.61 -8.76 -19.62
C PHE A 274 -1.54 -9.94 -18.65
N TYR A 275 -0.54 -10.82 -18.76
CA TYR A 275 -0.29 -11.89 -17.80
C TYR A 275 0.09 -11.33 -16.44
N LYS A 276 0.95 -10.31 -16.38
CA LYS A 276 1.30 -9.61 -15.15
C LYS A 276 0.08 -8.89 -14.55
N PHE A 277 -0.79 -8.32 -15.38
CA PHE A 277 -2.07 -7.76 -14.94
C PHE A 277 -2.96 -8.84 -14.33
N LEU A 278 -3.11 -10.00 -14.99
CA LEU A 278 -3.84 -11.15 -14.45
C LEU A 278 -3.21 -11.67 -13.15
N GLU A 279 -1.89 -11.78 -13.06
CA GLU A 279 -1.14 -12.18 -11.86
C GLU A 279 -1.27 -11.15 -10.72
N THR A 280 -1.39 -9.85 -11.03
CA THR A 280 -1.67 -8.81 -10.02
C THR A 280 -3.12 -8.82 -9.54
N THR A 281 -4.03 -9.53 -10.21
CA THR A 281 -5.40 -9.66 -9.70
C THR A 281 -5.43 -10.55 -8.47
N ALA A 282 -6.30 -10.20 -7.53
CA ALA A 282 -6.56 -11.00 -6.34
C ALA A 282 -6.98 -12.45 -6.65
N PHE A 283 -7.55 -12.70 -7.84
CA PHE A 283 -7.94 -14.05 -8.28
C PHE A 283 -6.74 -14.97 -8.50
N ALA A 284 -5.63 -14.45 -9.03
CA ALA A 284 -4.44 -15.25 -9.30
C ALA A 284 -3.64 -15.56 -8.01
N GLN A 285 -3.74 -14.70 -7.00
CA GLN A 285 -3.01 -14.82 -5.74
C GLN A 285 -3.85 -15.44 -4.61
N LEU A 286 -5.07 -15.90 -4.90
CA LEU A 286 -5.98 -16.44 -3.90
C LEU A 286 -5.48 -17.77 -3.34
N THR A 287 -5.14 -17.77 -2.06
CA THR A 287 -4.82 -19.00 -1.33
C THR A 287 -6.09 -19.65 -0.76
N LEU A 288 -6.03 -20.95 -0.45
CA LEU A 288 -7.12 -21.66 0.24
C LEU A 288 -7.47 -20.99 1.59
N GLY A 289 -6.44 -20.51 2.32
CA GLY A 289 -6.63 -19.77 3.56
C GLY A 289 -7.46 -18.49 3.38
N ASN A 290 -7.15 -17.70 2.35
CA ASN A 290 -7.90 -16.49 2.02
C ASN A 290 -9.36 -16.82 1.67
N ALA A 291 -9.58 -17.84 0.83
CA ALA A 291 -10.92 -18.27 0.46
C ALA A 291 -11.76 -18.71 1.67
N MET A 292 -11.16 -19.46 2.61
CA MET A 292 -11.85 -19.86 3.85
C MET A 292 -12.22 -18.66 4.72
N MET A 293 -11.32 -17.68 4.88
CA MET A 293 -11.64 -16.48 5.67
C MET A 293 -12.71 -15.61 5.02
N ILE A 294 -12.70 -15.49 3.68
CA ILE A 294 -13.76 -14.80 2.95
C ILE A 294 -15.10 -15.51 3.18
N LEU A 295 -15.12 -16.84 3.16
CA LEU A 295 -16.32 -17.63 3.48
C LEU A 295 -16.80 -17.38 4.92
N ILE A 296 -15.89 -17.35 5.90
CA ILE A 296 -16.23 -17.02 7.29
C ILE A 296 -16.82 -15.60 7.39
N GLY A 297 -16.22 -14.62 6.70
CA GLY A 297 -16.75 -13.26 6.63
C GLY A 297 -18.16 -13.20 6.05
N LEU A 298 -18.43 -13.97 4.98
CA LEU A 298 -19.78 -14.12 4.41
C LEU A 298 -20.76 -14.78 5.39
N VAL A 299 -20.33 -15.77 6.16
CA VAL A 299 -21.16 -16.38 7.22
C VAL A 299 -21.51 -15.36 8.30
N PHE A 300 -20.57 -14.52 8.73
CA PHE A 300 -20.83 -13.45 9.70
C PHE A 300 -21.83 -12.42 9.16
N ILE A 301 -21.68 -12.00 7.90
CA ILE A 301 -22.66 -11.12 7.24
C ILE A 301 -24.04 -11.78 7.19
N ALA A 302 -24.12 -13.06 6.84
CA ALA A 302 -25.37 -13.81 6.79
C ALA A 302 -26.02 -13.92 8.18
N LEU A 303 -25.26 -14.20 9.23
CA LEU A 303 -25.77 -14.24 10.61
C LEU A 303 -26.28 -12.87 11.06
N ALA A 304 -25.54 -11.79 10.74
CA ALA A 304 -25.94 -10.43 11.07
C ALA A 304 -27.26 -10.03 10.38
N ILE A 305 -27.43 -10.34 9.10
CA ILE A 305 -28.59 -9.89 8.30
C ILE A 305 -29.80 -10.83 8.44
N ILE A 306 -29.60 -12.15 8.44
CA ILE A 306 -30.71 -13.13 8.40
C ILE A 306 -31.20 -13.47 9.81
N LYS A 307 -30.31 -13.45 10.80
CA LYS A 307 -30.63 -13.84 12.19
C LYS A 307 -30.66 -12.66 13.16
N ASP A 308 -30.34 -11.45 12.72
CA ASP A 308 -30.21 -10.25 13.57
C ASP A 308 -29.24 -10.47 14.74
N TYR A 309 -28.17 -11.24 14.52
CA TYR A 309 -27.17 -11.56 15.53
C TYR A 309 -26.13 -10.43 15.59
N GLU A 310 -26.24 -9.58 16.61
CA GLU A 310 -25.35 -8.43 16.87
C GLU A 310 -24.98 -7.64 15.58
N PRO A 311 -25.98 -7.20 14.80
CA PRO A 311 -25.75 -6.69 13.45
C PRO A 311 -24.88 -5.43 13.42
N LEU A 312 -24.89 -4.62 14.48
CA LEU A 312 -24.09 -3.39 14.58
C LEU A 312 -22.58 -3.67 14.55
N LEU A 313 -22.15 -4.85 15.01
CA LEU A 313 -20.74 -5.24 15.12
C LEU A 313 -20.38 -6.35 14.12
N LEU A 314 -21.21 -7.40 14.05
CA LEU A 314 -20.92 -8.59 13.26
C LEU A 314 -20.90 -8.30 11.75
N LEU A 315 -21.71 -7.34 11.29
CA LEU A 315 -21.73 -6.93 9.88
C LEU A 315 -20.42 -6.21 9.47
N PRO A 316 -19.97 -5.14 10.17
CA PRO A 316 -18.64 -4.55 9.91
C PRO A 316 -17.49 -5.55 10.05
N ILE A 317 -17.52 -6.44 11.05
CA ILE A 317 -16.48 -7.48 11.25
C ILE A 317 -16.47 -8.45 10.06
N GLY A 318 -17.62 -8.94 9.63
CA GLY A 318 -17.73 -9.86 8.50
C GLY A 318 -17.23 -9.23 7.20
N PHE A 319 -17.59 -7.98 6.93
CA PHE A 319 -17.08 -7.25 5.76
C PHE A 319 -15.57 -6.97 5.86
N GLY A 320 -15.10 -6.58 7.05
CA GLY A 320 -13.68 -6.41 7.34
C GLY A 320 -12.89 -7.70 7.09
N ALA A 321 -13.40 -8.86 7.52
CA ALA A 321 -12.76 -10.16 7.31
C ALA A 321 -12.62 -10.50 5.82
N ILE A 322 -13.59 -10.13 4.99
CA ILE A 322 -13.48 -10.25 3.53
C ILE A 322 -12.36 -9.34 3.02
N VAL A 323 -12.40 -8.04 3.36
CA VAL A 323 -11.41 -7.05 2.90
C VAL A 323 -9.99 -7.41 3.32
N GLY A 324 -9.79 -7.81 4.58
CA GLY A 324 -8.47 -8.19 5.10
C GLY A 324 -7.88 -9.46 4.49
N ASN A 325 -8.70 -10.26 3.79
CA ASN A 325 -8.28 -11.50 3.15
C ASN A 325 -8.37 -11.48 1.63
N ILE A 326 -8.67 -10.34 0.99
CA ILE A 326 -8.41 -10.17 -0.44
C ILE A 326 -6.88 -10.11 -0.64
N PRO A 327 -6.28 -11.03 -1.41
CA PRO A 327 -4.85 -10.97 -1.71
C PRO A 327 -4.48 -9.68 -2.42
N THR A 328 -3.43 -9.02 -1.94
CA THR A 328 -2.88 -7.80 -2.55
C THR A 328 -1.38 -7.96 -2.74
N ASP A 329 -0.83 -7.29 -3.75
CA ASP A 329 0.61 -7.20 -3.95
C ASP A 329 1.28 -6.56 -2.71
N PRO A 330 2.26 -7.23 -2.07
CA PRO A 330 2.96 -6.71 -0.89
C PRO A 330 3.61 -5.33 -1.10
N SER A 331 3.96 -4.96 -2.34
CA SER A 331 4.56 -3.67 -2.66
C SER A 331 3.59 -2.48 -2.55
N MET A 332 2.28 -2.72 -2.59
CA MET A 332 1.27 -1.65 -2.47
C MET A 332 1.00 -1.23 -1.02
N GLY A 333 1.38 -2.06 -0.04
CA GLY A 333 1.22 -1.75 1.38
C GLY A 333 -0.22 -1.40 1.79
N LEU A 334 -1.21 -2.21 1.40
CA LEU A 334 -2.63 -1.91 1.61
C LEU A 334 -3.22 -2.51 2.90
N SER A 335 -2.52 -3.42 3.57
CA SER A 335 -3.02 -4.14 4.75
C SER A 335 -3.13 -3.25 6.00
N VAL A 336 -3.90 -3.70 7.00
CA VAL A 336 -3.92 -3.09 8.34
C VAL A 336 -2.56 -3.13 9.05
N TYR A 337 -1.66 -4.03 8.62
CA TYR A 337 -0.32 -4.18 9.18
C TYR A 337 0.75 -3.39 8.41
N ASP A 338 0.40 -2.83 7.24
CA ASP A 338 1.36 -2.15 6.37
C ASP A 338 1.46 -0.67 6.78
N SER A 339 2.67 -0.23 7.14
CA SER A 339 2.92 1.15 7.57
C SER A 339 2.61 2.14 6.44
N GLY A 340 1.75 3.12 6.72
CA GLY A 340 1.31 4.12 5.74
C GLY A 340 -0.01 3.79 5.04
N SER A 341 -0.55 2.58 5.23
CA SER A 341 -1.90 2.24 4.74
C SER A 341 -2.98 3.01 5.49
N VAL A 342 -4.05 3.41 4.77
CA VAL A 342 -5.29 3.91 5.38
C VAL A 342 -5.87 2.88 6.36
N LEU A 343 -5.80 1.59 6.02
CA LEU A 343 -6.27 0.52 6.89
C LEU A 343 -5.44 0.43 8.17
N SER A 344 -4.13 0.70 8.09
CA SER A 344 -3.25 0.74 9.26
C SER A 344 -3.58 1.91 10.19
N TYR A 345 -3.89 3.09 9.65
CA TYR A 345 -4.33 4.23 10.47
C TYR A 345 -5.68 4.00 11.17
N ILE A 346 -6.60 3.27 10.55
CA ILE A 346 -7.85 2.89 11.22
C ILE A 346 -7.56 1.84 12.30
N TYR A 347 -6.77 0.82 11.97
CA TYR A 347 -6.39 -0.25 12.91
C TYR A 347 -5.53 0.25 14.09
N PHE A 348 -4.82 1.38 13.93
CA PHE A 348 -4.14 2.08 15.02
C PHE A 348 -5.09 2.30 16.20
N GLY A 349 -6.35 2.67 15.95
CA GLY A 349 -7.35 2.88 17.00
C GLY A 349 -7.72 1.61 17.79
N VAL A 350 -7.56 0.42 17.18
CA VAL A 350 -7.73 -0.88 17.85
C VAL A 350 -6.43 -1.27 18.57
N SER A 351 -5.30 -1.26 17.86
CA SER A 351 -4.00 -1.70 18.39
C SER A 351 -3.51 -0.87 19.58
N GLN A 352 -3.86 0.42 19.63
CA GLN A 352 -3.53 1.31 20.76
C GLN A 352 -4.66 1.41 21.79
N GLY A 353 -5.75 0.65 21.63
CA GLY A 353 -6.86 0.65 22.58
C GLY A 353 -7.60 1.99 22.67
N ILE A 354 -7.71 2.76 21.58
CA ILE A 354 -8.41 4.05 21.54
C ILE A 354 -9.92 3.88 21.39
N PHE A 355 -10.35 2.96 20.52
CA PHE A 355 -11.77 2.74 20.25
C PHE A 355 -12.55 2.12 21.43
N PRO A 356 -12.02 1.12 22.17
CA PRO A 356 -12.79 0.52 23.26
C PRO A 356 -13.22 1.50 24.38
N PRO A 357 -12.35 2.41 24.88
CA PRO A 357 -12.77 3.44 25.83
C PRO A 357 -13.84 4.39 25.28
N LEU A 358 -13.81 4.71 23.98
CA LEU A 358 -14.84 5.53 23.34
C LEU A 358 -16.18 4.79 23.23
N ILE A 359 -16.16 3.48 22.98
CA ILE A 359 -17.37 2.64 23.07
C ILE A 359 -17.91 2.65 24.50
N PHE A 360 -17.04 2.51 25.50
CA PHE A 360 -17.40 2.58 26.92
C PHE A 360 -18.06 3.92 27.30
N LEU A 361 -17.60 5.03 26.74
CA LEU A 361 -18.24 6.34 26.90
C LEU A 361 -19.70 6.32 26.40
N GLY A 362 -19.93 5.74 25.22
CA GLY A 362 -21.27 5.57 24.66
C GLY A 362 -22.14 4.63 25.49
N ILE A 363 -21.62 3.47 25.91
CA ILE A 363 -22.30 2.51 26.79
C ILE A 363 -22.70 3.19 28.11
N GLY A 364 -21.80 3.98 28.71
CA GLY A 364 -22.07 4.73 29.92
C GLY A 364 -23.21 5.73 29.75
N ALA A 365 -23.26 6.41 28.60
CA ALA A 365 -24.31 7.36 28.25
C ALA A 365 -25.66 6.69 27.87
N MET A 366 -25.67 5.40 27.52
CA MET A 366 -26.92 4.63 27.31
C MET A 366 -27.44 4.00 28.60
N THR A 367 -26.53 3.51 29.45
CA THR A 367 -26.86 2.64 30.58
C THR A 367 -27.67 3.35 31.67
N ASP A 368 -28.68 2.66 32.19
CA ASP A 368 -29.45 3.10 33.35
C ASP A 368 -29.02 2.35 34.63
N PHE A 369 -28.24 3.05 35.46
CA PHE A 369 -27.74 2.52 36.73
C PHE A 369 -28.77 2.61 37.87
N SER A 370 -29.95 3.21 37.64
CA SER A 370 -31.01 3.31 38.64
C SER A 370 -31.47 1.92 39.10
N THR A 371 -31.52 0.95 38.19
CA THR A 371 -31.85 -0.45 38.51
C THR A 371 -30.86 -1.06 39.49
N MET A 372 -29.56 -0.82 39.27
CA MET A 372 -28.48 -1.29 40.14
C MET A 372 -28.51 -0.61 41.52
N LEU A 373 -28.70 0.71 41.54
CA LEU A 373 -28.83 1.49 42.77
C LEU A 373 -30.07 1.06 43.58
N SER A 374 -31.16 0.72 42.92
CA SER A 374 -32.40 0.34 43.57
C SER A 374 -32.28 -0.94 44.42
N ASN A 375 -31.46 -1.89 43.97
CA ASN A 375 -31.18 -3.14 44.68
C ASN A 375 -29.68 -3.51 44.59
N PRO A 376 -28.82 -2.89 45.43
CA PRO A 376 -27.37 -3.06 45.34
C PRO A 376 -26.89 -4.51 45.55
N LYS A 377 -27.70 -5.37 46.17
CA LYS A 377 -27.36 -6.78 46.37
C LYS A 377 -27.18 -7.51 45.03
N LEU A 378 -27.86 -7.07 43.98
CA LEU A 378 -27.76 -7.67 42.65
C LEU A 378 -26.40 -7.43 41.98
N VAL A 379 -25.60 -6.47 42.46
CA VAL A 379 -24.23 -6.24 42.00
C VAL A 379 -23.36 -7.48 42.23
N LEU A 380 -23.61 -8.22 43.31
CA LEU A 380 -22.84 -9.43 43.64
C LEU A 380 -23.03 -10.55 42.61
N LEU A 381 -24.17 -10.59 41.91
CA LEU A 381 -24.40 -11.55 40.82
C LEU A 381 -23.51 -11.24 39.61
N GLY A 382 -23.32 -9.95 39.30
CA GLY A 382 -22.38 -9.49 38.26
C GLY A 382 -20.93 -9.81 38.62
N ALA A 383 -20.56 -9.68 39.91
CA ALA A 383 -19.25 -10.10 40.40
C ALA A 383 -19.03 -11.62 40.29
N ALA A 384 -20.04 -12.43 40.65
CA ALA A 384 -19.97 -13.88 40.54
C ALA A 384 -19.82 -14.37 39.09
N ALA A 385 -20.42 -13.67 38.12
CA ALA A 385 -20.26 -13.99 36.71
C ALA A 385 -18.80 -13.84 36.23
N GLN A 386 -17.99 -12.97 36.86
CA GLN A 386 -16.58 -12.79 36.52
C GLN A 386 -15.70 -14.01 36.87
N MET A 387 -16.22 -15.02 37.57
CA MET A 387 -15.52 -16.30 37.70
C MET A 387 -15.24 -16.94 36.34
N GLY A 388 -16.05 -16.66 35.32
CA GLY A 388 -15.77 -17.07 33.94
C GLY A 388 -14.39 -16.61 33.47
N ILE A 389 -14.01 -15.37 33.77
CA ILE A 389 -12.71 -14.81 33.38
C ILE A 389 -11.56 -15.61 34.00
N PHE A 390 -11.57 -15.76 35.32
CA PHE A 390 -10.46 -16.38 36.04
C PHE A 390 -10.35 -17.89 35.78
N LEU A 391 -11.47 -18.60 35.67
CA LEU A 391 -11.44 -20.03 35.33
C LEU A 391 -10.97 -20.27 33.89
N THR A 392 -11.27 -19.35 32.98
CA THR A 392 -10.79 -19.43 31.59
C THR A 392 -9.31 -19.11 31.49
N LEU A 393 -8.83 -18.14 32.27
CA LEU A 393 -7.40 -17.87 32.43
C LEU A 393 -6.66 -19.13 32.92
N LEU A 394 -7.16 -19.78 33.97
CA LEU A 394 -6.57 -21.03 34.48
C LEU A 394 -6.62 -22.16 33.44
N GLY A 395 -7.72 -22.28 32.71
CA GLY A 395 -7.88 -23.23 31.60
C GLY A 395 -6.88 -22.98 30.46
N ALA A 396 -6.69 -21.72 30.08
CA ALA A 396 -5.71 -21.32 29.06
C ALA A 396 -4.28 -21.63 29.51
N MET A 397 -3.92 -21.32 30.76
CA MET A 397 -2.61 -21.68 31.32
C MET A 397 -2.39 -23.20 31.30
N TRP A 398 -3.42 -23.98 31.62
CA TRP A 398 -3.34 -25.44 31.59
C TRP A 398 -3.15 -26.01 30.17
N LEU A 399 -3.69 -25.34 29.15
CA LEU A 399 -3.49 -25.67 27.74
C LEU A 399 -2.13 -25.19 27.18
N GLY A 400 -1.30 -24.53 27.99
CA GLY A 400 0.07 -24.14 27.63
C GLY A 400 0.23 -22.72 27.11
N PHE A 401 -0.81 -21.88 27.17
CA PHE A 401 -0.67 -20.44 26.86
C PHE A 401 0.17 -19.74 27.92
N THR A 402 0.95 -18.73 27.51
CA THR A 402 1.72 -17.89 28.44
C THR A 402 0.78 -17.13 29.38
N PRO A 403 1.23 -16.68 30.57
CA PRO A 403 0.38 -15.92 31.48
C PRO A 403 -0.26 -14.68 30.85
N LYS A 404 0.44 -14.00 29.92
CA LYS A 404 -0.09 -12.82 29.20
C LYS A 404 -1.18 -13.20 28.21
N GLU A 405 -0.94 -14.22 27.38
CA GLU A 405 -1.95 -14.76 26.45
C GLU A 405 -3.15 -15.30 27.21
N ALA A 406 -2.94 -16.06 28.30
CA ALA A 406 -4.01 -16.58 29.15
C ALA A 406 -4.83 -15.46 29.80
N GLY A 407 -4.20 -14.36 30.20
CA GLY A 407 -4.88 -13.15 30.66
C GLY A 407 -5.78 -12.53 29.59
N ALA A 408 -5.26 -12.41 28.37
CA ALA A 408 -6.01 -11.90 27.21
C ALA A 408 -7.12 -12.84 26.73
N ILE A 409 -6.97 -14.16 26.88
CA ILE A 409 -8.01 -15.14 26.54
C ILE A 409 -9.07 -15.18 27.65
N GLY A 410 -8.65 -15.09 28.91
CA GLY A 410 -9.53 -15.13 30.07
C GLY A 410 -10.62 -14.08 30.02
N ILE A 411 -10.30 -12.86 29.59
CA ILE A 411 -11.26 -11.74 29.55
C ILE A 411 -12.45 -11.96 28.61
N ILE A 412 -12.35 -12.88 27.65
CA ILE A 412 -13.49 -13.31 26.81
C ILE A 412 -14.67 -13.74 27.71
N GLY A 413 -14.37 -14.33 28.87
CA GLY A 413 -15.35 -14.72 29.88
C GLY A 413 -16.13 -13.61 30.54
N GLY A 414 -15.68 -12.37 30.41
CA GLY A 414 -16.46 -11.21 30.81
C GLY A 414 -17.74 -11.10 29.97
N ALA A 415 -17.67 -11.50 28.69
CA ALA A 415 -18.64 -11.19 27.64
C ALA A 415 -18.70 -9.70 27.27
N ASP A 416 -17.55 -9.04 27.36
CA ASP A 416 -17.39 -7.61 27.08
C ASP A 416 -16.37 -7.41 25.96
N GLY A 417 -16.87 -7.26 24.73
CA GLY A 417 -16.04 -7.14 23.53
C GLY A 417 -15.03 -6.00 23.60
N PRO A 418 -15.44 -4.75 23.92
CA PRO A 418 -14.49 -3.64 24.05
C PRO A 418 -13.41 -3.89 25.11
N THR A 419 -13.77 -4.38 26.29
CA THR A 419 -12.77 -4.72 27.34
C THR A 419 -11.82 -5.81 26.88
N ALA A 420 -12.33 -6.84 26.17
CA ALA A 420 -11.50 -7.91 25.64
C ALA A 420 -10.50 -7.42 24.61
N ILE A 421 -10.93 -6.55 23.69
CA ILE A 421 -10.05 -5.91 22.71
C ILE A 421 -8.98 -5.07 23.40
N PHE A 422 -9.37 -4.25 24.38
CA PHE A 422 -8.47 -3.37 25.09
C PHE A 422 -7.35 -4.14 25.79
N LEU A 423 -7.70 -5.19 26.54
CA LEU A 423 -6.72 -5.98 27.27
C LEU A 423 -5.86 -6.83 26.32
N ALA A 424 -6.44 -7.41 25.26
CA ALA A 424 -5.69 -8.17 24.26
C ALA A 424 -4.68 -7.30 23.51
N ALA A 425 -5.03 -6.04 23.21
CA ALA A 425 -4.12 -5.08 22.57
C ALA A 425 -2.87 -4.79 23.41
N ILE A 426 -2.96 -4.95 24.73
CA ILE A 426 -1.86 -4.70 25.66
C ILE A 426 -1.08 -5.99 25.98
N LEU A 427 -1.78 -7.09 26.25
CA LEU A 427 -1.18 -8.33 26.74
C LEU A 427 -0.74 -9.30 25.63
N ALA A 428 -1.52 -9.41 24.56
CA ALA A 428 -1.32 -10.40 23.49
C ALA A 428 -1.76 -9.85 22.11
N PRO A 429 -1.05 -8.85 21.56
CA PRO A 429 -1.44 -8.19 20.30
C PRO A 429 -1.57 -9.16 19.11
N GLU A 430 -0.78 -10.23 19.11
CA GLU A 430 -0.80 -11.29 18.09
C GLU A 430 -2.09 -12.12 18.10
N LEU A 431 -2.75 -12.26 19.26
CA LEU A 431 -4.02 -12.98 19.41
C LEU A 431 -5.25 -12.07 19.32
N LEU A 432 -5.05 -10.76 19.17
CA LEU A 432 -6.13 -9.76 19.22
C LEU A 432 -7.27 -10.08 18.25
N GLY A 433 -6.96 -10.45 17.00
CA GLY A 433 -7.99 -10.76 16.01
C GLY A 433 -8.85 -11.96 16.40
N ALA A 434 -8.23 -13.04 16.89
CA ALA A 434 -8.93 -14.24 17.33
C ALA A 434 -9.77 -13.98 18.59
N ILE A 435 -9.21 -13.28 19.57
CA ILE A 435 -9.90 -12.91 20.83
C ILE A 435 -11.09 -12.00 20.54
N ALA A 436 -10.92 -10.99 19.69
CA ALA A 436 -11.98 -10.03 19.37
C ALA A 436 -13.15 -10.70 18.64
N ILE A 437 -12.88 -11.54 17.64
CA ILE A 437 -13.94 -12.30 16.95
C ILE A 437 -14.61 -13.27 17.92
N ALA A 438 -13.85 -14.01 18.73
CA ALA A 438 -14.41 -14.94 19.69
C ALA A 438 -15.35 -14.23 20.67
N ALA A 439 -14.91 -13.10 21.25
CA ALA A 439 -15.71 -12.32 22.19
C ALA A 439 -17.06 -11.87 21.59
N TYR A 440 -17.05 -11.27 20.39
CA TYR A 440 -18.30 -10.81 19.76
C TYR A 440 -19.16 -11.95 19.22
N SER A 441 -18.55 -13.02 18.71
CA SER A 441 -19.30 -14.21 18.27
C SER A 441 -20.07 -14.84 19.42
N TYR A 442 -19.46 -14.95 20.60
CA TYR A 442 -20.14 -15.51 21.76
C TYR A 442 -21.16 -14.57 22.39
N MET A 443 -20.91 -13.26 22.34
CA MET A 443 -21.92 -12.26 22.73
C MET A 443 -23.19 -12.41 21.89
N ALA A 444 -23.05 -12.59 20.57
CA ALA A 444 -24.18 -12.85 19.67
C ALA A 444 -24.89 -14.19 19.93
N LEU A 445 -24.17 -15.18 20.48
CA LEU A 445 -24.70 -16.50 20.82
C LEU A 445 -25.28 -16.59 22.24
N VAL A 446 -25.33 -15.49 23.00
CA VAL A 446 -25.96 -15.44 24.35
C VAL A 446 -27.38 -16.02 24.36
N PRO A 447 -28.29 -15.69 23.39
CA PRO A 447 -29.62 -16.29 23.34
C PRO A 447 -29.65 -17.80 23.10
N VAL A 448 -28.54 -18.38 22.63
CA VAL A 448 -28.39 -19.81 22.36
C VAL A 448 -27.73 -20.52 23.55
N ILE A 449 -26.68 -19.93 24.12
CA ILE A 449 -25.86 -20.52 25.19
C ILE A 449 -26.55 -20.45 26.55
N GLN A 450 -27.15 -19.29 26.88
CA GLN A 450 -27.68 -19.08 28.23
C GLN A 450 -28.93 -19.91 28.57
N PRO A 451 -29.97 -20.02 27.71
CA PRO A 451 -31.21 -20.68 28.10
C PRO A 451 -31.07 -22.17 28.47
N PRO A 452 -30.26 -22.99 27.77
CA PRO A 452 -29.99 -24.37 28.19
C PRO A 452 -29.43 -24.46 29.62
N ILE A 453 -28.48 -23.57 29.96
CA ILE A 453 -27.82 -23.55 31.28
C ILE A 453 -28.81 -23.11 32.36
N MET A 454 -29.60 -22.07 32.09
CA MET A 454 -30.66 -21.63 32.99
C MET A 454 -31.63 -22.79 33.29
N LYS A 455 -32.08 -23.52 32.26
CA LYS A 455 -33.01 -24.64 32.41
C LYS A 455 -32.39 -25.85 33.11
N LEU A 456 -31.10 -26.09 32.91
CA LEU A 456 -30.38 -27.19 33.54
C LEU A 456 -30.18 -26.94 35.04
N LEU A 457 -29.82 -25.71 35.42
CA LEU A 457 -29.43 -25.37 36.78
C LEU A 457 -30.59 -24.86 37.64
N THR A 458 -31.71 -24.43 37.07
CA THR A 458 -32.86 -23.88 37.83
C THR A 458 -34.09 -24.77 37.77
N THR A 459 -34.83 -24.86 38.88
CA THR A 459 -36.12 -25.56 38.92
C THR A 459 -37.24 -24.66 38.41
N ARG A 460 -38.41 -25.23 38.12
CA ARG A 460 -39.57 -24.43 37.70
C ARG A 460 -40.06 -23.50 38.82
N GLU A 461 -40.08 -23.98 40.06
CA GLU A 461 -40.48 -23.18 41.23
C GLU A 461 -39.59 -21.95 41.43
N GLU A 462 -38.28 -22.10 41.25
CA GLU A 462 -37.32 -20.98 41.32
C GLU A 462 -37.56 -19.94 40.22
N ARG A 463 -37.90 -20.40 39.00
CA ARG A 463 -38.14 -19.52 37.85
C ARG A 463 -39.43 -18.71 37.98
N LEU A 464 -40.38 -19.20 38.77
CA LEU A 464 -41.66 -18.52 39.06
C LEU A 464 -41.58 -17.51 40.22
N ILE A 465 -40.41 -17.31 40.83
CA ILE A 465 -40.22 -16.29 41.86
C ILE A 465 -40.48 -14.90 41.26
N GLN A 466 -41.49 -14.21 41.78
CA GLN A 466 -41.79 -12.82 41.44
C GLN A 466 -40.96 -11.88 42.32
N MET A 467 -40.26 -10.95 41.68
CA MET A 467 -39.43 -9.97 42.36
C MET A 467 -40.20 -8.68 42.65
N LYS A 468 -39.93 -8.07 43.81
CA LYS A 468 -40.55 -6.79 44.19
C LYS A 468 -40.06 -5.67 43.27
N PRO A 469 -40.91 -4.71 42.90
CA PRO A 469 -40.51 -3.60 42.05
C PRO A 469 -39.35 -2.79 42.67
N PRO A 470 -38.44 -2.25 41.84
CA PRO A 470 -37.28 -1.50 42.31
C PRO A 470 -37.72 -0.21 43.04
N ARG A 471 -36.97 0.18 44.07
CA ARG A 471 -37.20 1.46 44.76
C ARG A 471 -36.90 2.65 43.83
N HIS A 472 -37.55 3.77 44.11
CA HIS A 472 -37.24 5.02 43.42
C HIS A 472 -35.86 5.55 43.85
N VAL A 473 -35.03 5.90 42.86
CA VAL A 473 -33.67 6.42 43.08
C VAL A 473 -33.68 7.93 42.89
N SER A 474 -33.17 8.67 43.89
CA SER A 474 -33.17 10.13 43.84
C SER A 474 -32.20 10.67 42.78
N LYS A 475 -32.45 11.87 42.24
CA LYS A 475 -31.53 12.50 41.27
C LYS A 475 -30.13 12.69 41.85
N ARG A 476 -30.02 13.05 43.14
CA ARG A 476 -28.73 13.20 43.83
C ARG A 476 -27.95 11.89 43.87
N GLU A 477 -28.64 10.79 44.17
CA GLU A 477 -28.02 9.46 44.21
C GLU A 477 -27.49 9.05 42.83
N ARG A 478 -28.25 9.30 41.76
CA ARG A 478 -27.82 9.03 40.37
C ARG A 478 -26.61 9.84 39.94
N ILE A 479 -26.45 11.07 40.42
CA ILE A 479 -25.28 11.93 40.10
C ILE A 479 -24.05 11.56 40.92
N ILE A 480 -24.22 11.26 42.21
CA ILE A 480 -23.11 10.90 43.11
C ILE A 480 -22.54 9.52 42.74
N PHE A 481 -23.40 8.60 42.33
CA PHE A 481 -23.03 7.24 42.02
C PHE A 481 -21.86 7.11 41.02
N PRO A 482 -21.88 7.67 39.80
CA PRO A 482 -20.77 7.52 38.85
C PRO A 482 -19.46 8.08 39.40
N ILE A 483 -19.50 9.16 40.18
CA ILE A 483 -18.30 9.76 40.79
C ILE A 483 -17.73 8.83 41.88
N ALA A 484 -18.58 8.37 42.80
CA ALA A 484 -18.17 7.50 43.89
C ALA A 484 -17.69 6.14 43.37
N ALA A 485 -18.43 5.54 42.43
CA ALA A 485 -18.10 4.26 41.83
C ALA A 485 -16.80 4.34 41.02
N PHE A 486 -16.58 5.43 40.25
CA PHE A 486 -15.31 5.70 39.58
C PHE A 486 -14.15 5.67 40.59
N LEU A 487 -14.21 6.53 41.61
CA LEU A 487 -13.14 6.63 42.61
C LEU A 487 -12.85 5.28 43.26
N ILE A 488 -13.89 4.57 43.75
CA ILE A 488 -13.74 3.27 44.39
C ILE A 488 -13.09 2.25 43.45
N CYS A 489 -13.61 2.12 42.23
CA CYS A 489 -13.09 1.13 41.26
C CYS A 489 -11.64 1.43 40.87
N THR A 490 -11.29 2.69 40.63
CA THR A 490 -9.93 3.06 40.20
C THR A 490 -8.92 3.04 41.32
N PHE A 491 -9.33 3.27 42.57
CA PHE A 491 -8.43 3.08 43.72
C PHE A 491 -8.17 1.59 44.00
N ILE A 492 -9.13 0.71 43.72
CA ILE A 492 -8.94 -0.75 43.83
C ILE A 492 -8.11 -1.29 42.67
N ALA A 493 -8.43 -0.88 41.43
CA ALA A 493 -7.80 -1.36 40.21
C ALA A 493 -7.41 -0.17 39.31
N PRO A 494 -6.22 0.43 39.52
CA PRO A 494 -5.76 1.57 38.73
C PRO A 494 -5.68 1.29 37.23
N GLY A 495 -5.37 0.06 36.82
CA GLY A 495 -5.36 -0.36 35.41
C GLY A 495 -6.73 -0.21 34.71
N ALA A 496 -7.83 -0.17 35.47
CA ALA A 496 -9.17 0.01 34.90
C ALA A 496 -9.53 1.48 34.62
N LEU A 497 -8.64 2.44 34.95
CA LEU A 497 -8.89 3.88 34.86
C LEU A 497 -9.45 4.32 33.51
N VAL A 498 -8.90 3.81 32.42
CA VAL A 498 -9.28 4.21 31.06
C VAL A 498 -10.70 3.75 30.72
N LEU A 499 -11.03 2.49 30.96
CA LEU A 499 -12.35 1.93 30.66
C LEU A 499 -13.41 2.47 31.63
N ILE A 500 -13.19 2.29 32.94
CA ILE A 500 -14.13 2.71 33.98
C ILE A 500 -14.32 4.23 33.99
N GLY A 501 -13.26 5.00 33.74
CA GLY A 501 -13.33 6.45 33.61
C GLY A 501 -14.25 6.89 32.49
N MET A 502 -14.11 6.30 31.29
CA MET A 502 -14.97 6.64 30.16
C MET A 502 -16.41 6.19 30.37
N LEU A 503 -16.64 5.02 30.96
CA LEU A 503 -17.98 4.54 31.33
C LEU A 503 -18.70 5.52 32.26
N PHE A 504 -18.07 5.89 33.37
CA PHE A 504 -18.69 6.77 34.35
C PHE A 504 -18.75 8.23 33.88
N LEU A 505 -17.82 8.68 33.03
CA LEU A 505 -17.95 9.95 32.34
C LEU A 505 -19.23 9.98 31.48
N GLY A 506 -19.46 8.93 30.69
CA GLY A 506 -20.67 8.81 29.86
C GLY A 506 -21.93 8.83 30.70
N ASN A 507 -21.92 8.11 31.82
CA ASN A 507 -23.04 8.12 32.75
C ASN A 507 -23.28 9.50 33.38
N LEU A 508 -22.22 10.18 33.81
CA LEU A 508 -22.33 11.53 34.39
C LEU A 508 -22.84 12.55 33.37
N LEU A 509 -22.43 12.45 32.10
CA LEU A 509 -22.96 13.30 31.03
C LEU A 509 -24.48 13.17 30.89
N LYS A 510 -25.02 11.95 31.03
CA LYS A 510 -26.46 11.66 31.05
C LYS A 510 -27.14 12.16 32.33
N GLU A 511 -26.64 11.77 33.50
CA GLU A 511 -27.33 12.04 34.79
C GLU A 511 -27.19 13.49 35.26
N SER A 512 -26.18 14.25 34.80
CA SER A 512 -26.02 15.67 35.13
C SER A 512 -27.15 16.53 34.60
N THR A 513 -27.85 16.10 33.53
CA THR A 513 -28.93 16.81 32.83
C THR A 513 -28.58 18.18 32.25
N VAL A 514 -27.33 18.65 32.39
CA VAL A 514 -26.84 19.93 31.84
C VAL A 514 -26.06 19.74 30.53
N THR A 515 -25.66 18.51 30.23
CA THR A 515 -24.87 18.13 29.06
C THR A 515 -25.64 17.20 28.10
N GLU A 516 -26.96 17.35 28.00
CA GLU A 516 -27.81 16.43 27.22
C GLU A 516 -27.37 16.33 25.74
N ARG A 517 -26.91 17.42 25.14
CA ARG A 517 -26.33 17.39 23.78
C ARG A 517 -25.11 16.46 23.70
N LEU A 518 -24.19 16.53 24.65
CA LEU A 518 -22.99 15.69 24.68
C LEU A 518 -23.37 14.23 24.95
N ALA A 519 -24.28 13.99 25.90
CA ALA A 519 -24.75 12.65 26.23
C ALA A 519 -25.48 11.99 25.04
N ASN A 520 -26.24 12.76 24.26
CA ASN A 520 -26.89 12.28 23.05
C ASN A 520 -25.88 11.97 21.94
N THR A 521 -24.89 12.85 21.72
CA THR A 521 -23.81 12.56 20.76
C THR A 521 -23.05 11.29 21.13
N ALA A 522 -22.71 11.12 22.42
CA ALA A 522 -21.98 9.95 22.91
C ALA A 522 -22.77 8.64 22.73
N ARG A 523 -24.07 8.66 23.03
CA ARG A 523 -24.93 7.46 23.02
C ARG A 523 -25.50 7.09 21.63
N THR A 524 -25.30 7.95 20.62
CA THR A 524 -25.78 7.74 19.24
C THR A 524 -24.62 7.88 18.24
N ALA A 525 -24.47 9.04 17.60
CA ALA A 525 -23.55 9.24 16.48
C ALA A 525 -22.09 8.85 16.79
N MET A 526 -21.57 9.18 17.97
CA MET A 526 -20.17 8.86 18.30
C MET A 526 -19.94 7.36 18.45
N ILE A 527 -20.79 6.66 19.22
CA ILE A 527 -20.63 5.22 19.39
C ILE A 527 -20.83 4.50 18.05
N ASP A 528 -21.75 4.94 17.21
CA ASP A 528 -21.97 4.35 15.88
C ASP A 528 -20.74 4.51 14.98
N ILE A 529 -20.14 5.71 14.93
CA ILE A 529 -18.90 5.96 14.17
C ILE A 529 -17.77 5.05 14.66
N VAL A 530 -17.55 5.00 15.98
CA VAL A 530 -16.48 4.20 16.57
C VAL A 530 -16.72 2.71 16.36
N THR A 531 -17.98 2.25 16.45
CA THR A 531 -18.37 0.86 16.24
C THR A 531 -18.10 0.42 14.80
N ILE A 532 -18.41 1.25 13.80
CA ILE A 532 -18.10 0.97 12.40
C ILE A 532 -16.58 0.82 12.20
N LEU A 533 -15.79 1.77 12.71
CA LEU A 533 -14.33 1.75 12.55
C LEU A 533 -13.69 0.57 13.28
N LEU A 534 -14.11 0.28 14.51
CA LEU A 534 -13.63 -0.84 15.31
C LEU A 534 -13.99 -2.18 14.65
N GLY A 535 -15.27 -2.38 14.31
CA GLY A 535 -15.72 -3.65 13.72
C GLY A 535 -15.03 -3.94 12.39
N PHE A 536 -14.96 -2.95 11.50
CA PHE A 536 -14.27 -3.09 10.22
C PHE A 536 -12.78 -3.41 10.39
N SER A 537 -12.06 -2.68 11.25
CA SER A 537 -10.62 -2.88 11.45
C SER A 537 -10.27 -4.18 12.17
N VAL A 538 -11.09 -4.61 13.13
CA VAL A 538 -10.99 -5.94 13.76
C VAL A 538 -11.21 -7.04 12.74
N GLY A 539 -12.21 -6.91 11.86
CA GLY A 539 -12.40 -7.87 10.77
C GLY A 539 -11.19 -7.89 9.83
N ALA A 540 -10.71 -6.72 9.41
CA ALA A 540 -9.59 -6.60 8.48
C ALA A 540 -8.24 -7.09 9.03
N SER A 541 -8.09 -7.23 10.35
CA SER A 541 -6.90 -7.82 10.97
C SER A 541 -6.89 -9.35 10.95
N THR A 542 -7.98 -10.01 10.56
CA THR A 542 -8.12 -11.46 10.68
C THR A 542 -7.55 -12.20 9.47
N LYS A 543 -6.25 -12.02 9.21
CA LYS A 543 -5.53 -12.73 8.16
C LYS A 543 -5.57 -14.24 8.40
N ALA A 544 -5.80 -15.00 7.33
CA ALA A 544 -5.86 -16.47 7.35
C ALA A 544 -4.70 -17.14 8.10
N GLN A 545 -3.47 -16.62 7.95
CA GLN A 545 -2.26 -17.18 8.58
C GLN A 545 -2.29 -17.12 10.11
N ASN A 546 -2.93 -16.09 10.68
CA ASN A 546 -2.99 -15.90 12.13
C ASN A 546 -4.27 -16.49 12.72
N PHE A 547 -5.37 -16.43 11.98
CA PHE A 547 -6.69 -16.86 12.44
C PHE A 547 -6.95 -18.36 12.28
N LEU A 548 -6.44 -19.00 11.22
CA LEU A 548 -6.64 -20.43 10.98
C LEU A 548 -5.53 -21.26 11.63
N THR A 549 -5.35 -21.04 12.94
CA THR A 549 -4.34 -21.69 13.76
C THR A 549 -4.99 -22.57 14.82
N GLU A 550 -4.27 -23.60 15.28
CA GLU A 550 -4.73 -24.45 16.39
C GLU A 550 -5.01 -23.62 17.65
N GLN A 551 -4.16 -22.63 17.93
CA GLN A 551 -4.34 -21.68 19.03
C GLN A 551 -5.67 -20.93 18.92
N SER A 552 -6.03 -20.43 17.73
CA SER A 552 -7.31 -19.75 17.53
C SER A 552 -8.49 -20.68 17.82
N LEU A 553 -8.45 -21.94 17.37
CA LEU A 553 -9.51 -22.92 17.67
C LEU A 553 -9.65 -23.16 19.19
N GLN A 554 -8.54 -23.23 19.91
CA GLN A 554 -8.54 -23.34 21.38
C GLN A 554 -9.14 -22.09 22.05
N ILE A 555 -8.84 -20.88 21.55
CA ILE A 555 -9.44 -19.62 22.03
C ILE A 555 -10.97 -19.64 21.86
N PHE A 556 -11.45 -20.10 20.69
CA PHE A 556 -12.88 -20.29 20.50
C PHE A 556 -13.43 -21.31 21.51
N GLY A 557 -12.84 -22.50 21.63
CA GLY A 557 -13.30 -23.51 22.60
C GLY A 557 -13.37 -23.00 24.04
N LEU A 558 -12.32 -22.31 24.49
CA LEU A 558 -12.24 -21.67 25.81
C LEU A 558 -13.29 -20.57 25.98
N GLY A 559 -13.51 -19.73 24.96
CA GLY A 559 -14.51 -18.66 25.01
C GLY A 559 -15.93 -19.20 25.18
N ALA A 560 -16.31 -20.26 24.44
CA ALA A 560 -17.62 -20.89 24.57
C ALA A 560 -17.82 -21.48 25.97
N LEU A 561 -16.81 -22.19 26.48
CA LEU A 561 -16.82 -22.75 27.84
C LEU A 561 -16.92 -21.65 28.90
N SER A 562 -16.21 -20.54 28.67
CA SER A 562 -16.19 -19.40 29.56
C SER A 562 -17.57 -18.77 29.77
N PHE A 563 -18.30 -18.53 28.69
CA PHE A 563 -19.67 -18.03 28.75
C PHE A 563 -20.60 -18.97 29.52
N ALA A 564 -20.42 -20.28 29.32
CA ALA A 564 -21.20 -21.28 30.03
C ALA A 564 -20.91 -21.24 31.54
N ILE A 565 -19.63 -21.14 31.92
CA ILE A 565 -19.19 -21.02 33.31
C ILE A 565 -19.69 -19.72 33.94
N ALA A 566 -19.58 -18.57 33.24
CA ALA A 566 -20.04 -17.28 33.74
C ALA A 566 -21.55 -17.30 34.02
N THR A 567 -22.34 -17.84 33.09
CA THR A 567 -23.79 -18.01 33.24
C THR A 567 -24.13 -18.93 34.41
N ALA A 568 -23.47 -20.08 34.50
CA ALA A 568 -23.67 -21.04 35.58
C ALA A 568 -23.30 -20.43 36.94
N SER A 569 -22.18 -19.72 37.02
CA SER A 569 -21.69 -19.06 38.23
C SER A 569 -22.68 -18.02 38.74
N GLY A 570 -23.22 -17.18 37.85
CA GLY A 570 -24.23 -16.19 38.21
C GLY A 570 -25.52 -16.83 38.76
N VAL A 571 -26.03 -17.89 38.11
CA VAL A 571 -27.23 -18.62 38.54
C VAL A 571 -27.00 -19.33 39.88
N LEU A 572 -25.88 -20.04 40.02
CA LEU A 572 -25.53 -20.76 41.26
C LEU A 572 -25.33 -19.79 42.42
N PHE A 573 -24.72 -18.64 42.17
CA PHE A 573 -24.56 -17.61 43.20
C PHE A 573 -25.90 -16.99 43.60
N ALA A 574 -26.84 -16.80 42.67
CA ALA A 574 -28.20 -16.37 43.01
C ALA A 574 -28.90 -17.40 43.92
N LYS A 575 -28.70 -18.70 43.69
CA LYS A 575 -29.21 -19.76 44.57
C LYS A 575 -28.55 -19.73 45.95
N LEU A 576 -27.23 -19.53 46.00
CA LEU A 576 -26.48 -19.38 47.25
C LEU A 576 -27.02 -18.20 48.06
N MET A 577 -27.25 -17.05 47.42
CA MET A 577 -27.86 -15.88 48.06
C MET A 577 -29.26 -16.19 48.61
N ASN A 578 -30.06 -17.00 47.91
CA ASN A 578 -31.40 -17.40 48.36
C ASN A 578 -31.42 -18.26 49.63
N LEU A 579 -30.29 -18.83 50.05
CA LEU A 579 -30.20 -19.53 51.34
C LEU A 579 -30.24 -18.55 52.53
N PHE A 580 -29.82 -17.30 52.33
CA PHE A 580 -29.68 -16.29 53.39
C PHE A 580 -30.67 -15.13 53.29
N LEU A 581 -31.37 -14.99 52.15
CA LEU A 581 -32.28 -13.87 51.90
C LEU A 581 -33.72 -14.20 52.32
N THR A 582 -34.34 -13.28 53.07
CA THR A 582 -35.78 -13.31 53.39
C THR A 582 -36.66 -13.09 52.16
N HIS A 583 -36.21 -12.23 51.24
CA HIS A 583 -36.84 -12.03 49.94
C HIS A 583 -35.96 -12.66 48.86
N LYS A 584 -36.42 -13.80 48.35
CA LYS A 584 -35.69 -14.58 47.36
C LYS A 584 -35.55 -13.82 46.05
N ILE A 585 -34.38 -13.94 45.43
CA ILE A 585 -34.06 -13.46 44.09
C ILE A 585 -34.41 -14.57 43.11
N ASN A 586 -35.01 -14.22 41.97
CA ASN A 586 -35.21 -15.20 40.90
C ASN A 586 -33.84 -15.62 40.33
N PRO A 587 -33.43 -16.90 40.39
CA PRO A 587 -32.10 -17.32 39.94
C PRO A 587 -31.80 -17.04 38.47
N LEU A 588 -32.83 -16.86 37.63
CA LEU A 588 -32.65 -16.41 36.25
C LEU A 588 -31.92 -15.06 36.18
N VAL A 589 -32.17 -14.15 37.12
CA VAL A 589 -31.48 -12.85 37.21
C VAL A 589 -29.98 -13.02 37.42
N GLY A 590 -29.54 -14.14 38.01
CA GLY A 590 -28.12 -14.47 38.12
C GLY A 590 -27.42 -14.65 36.78
N ALA A 591 -28.09 -15.26 35.79
CA ALA A 591 -27.53 -15.43 34.45
C ALA A 591 -27.31 -14.09 33.72
N ALA A 592 -28.09 -13.06 34.06
CA ALA A 592 -27.90 -11.73 33.53
C ALA A 592 -26.60 -11.07 34.01
N GLY A 593 -25.83 -11.66 34.94
CA GLY A 593 -24.52 -11.16 35.36
C GLY A 593 -23.45 -11.18 34.25
N VAL A 594 -23.64 -11.99 33.20
CA VAL A 594 -22.80 -11.97 31.99
C VAL A 594 -22.98 -10.63 31.28
N SER A 595 -21.89 -9.91 31.00
CA SER A 595 -21.88 -8.48 30.66
C SER A 595 -22.34 -8.13 29.23
N ALA A 596 -23.14 -8.99 28.59
CA ALA A 596 -23.72 -8.71 27.29
C ALA A 596 -24.93 -7.77 27.44
N VAL A 597 -24.66 -6.46 27.52
CA VAL A 597 -25.68 -5.42 27.70
C VAL A 597 -26.26 -4.99 26.35
N PRO A 598 -27.60 -4.94 26.17
CA PRO A 598 -28.66 -5.35 27.11
C PRO A 598 -29.14 -6.81 26.94
N ASP A 599 -28.53 -7.57 26.04
CA ASP A 599 -29.09 -8.83 25.55
C ASP A 599 -29.18 -9.96 26.59
N SER A 600 -28.20 -10.10 27.48
CA SER A 600 -28.24 -11.04 28.61
C SER A 600 -29.50 -10.84 29.47
N ALA A 601 -29.85 -9.58 29.76
CA ALA A 601 -31.06 -9.24 30.51
C ALA A 601 -32.35 -9.50 29.72
N ARG A 602 -32.34 -9.29 28.39
CA ARG A 602 -33.46 -9.63 27.50
C ARG A 602 -33.70 -11.14 27.40
N VAL A 603 -32.63 -11.94 27.39
CA VAL A 603 -32.73 -13.41 27.38
C VAL A 603 -33.34 -13.90 28.69
N VAL A 604 -32.93 -13.34 29.84
CA VAL A 604 -33.56 -13.62 31.14
C VAL A 604 -35.05 -13.29 31.13
N GLN A 605 -35.43 -12.12 30.61
CA GLN A 605 -36.83 -11.72 30.45
C GLN A 605 -37.61 -12.72 29.59
N MET A 606 -37.05 -13.11 28.44
CA MET A 606 -37.69 -14.03 27.51
C MET A 606 -37.87 -15.43 28.12
N VAL A 607 -36.88 -15.94 28.85
CA VAL A 607 -36.97 -17.23 29.55
C VAL A 607 -37.96 -17.15 30.71
N GLY A 608 -37.98 -16.06 31.47
CA GLY A 608 -38.95 -15.83 32.54
C GLY A 608 -40.39 -15.77 32.04
N GLN A 609 -40.64 -15.01 30.96
CA GLN A 609 -41.97 -14.87 30.35
C GLN A 609 -42.50 -16.16 29.71
N LYS A 610 -41.62 -17.05 29.27
CA LYS A 610 -42.02 -18.38 28.79
C LYS A 610 -42.58 -19.26 29.90
N GLU A 611 -42.19 -19.03 31.16
CA GLU A 611 -42.70 -19.78 32.32
C GLU A 611 -43.92 -19.09 32.96
N ASP A 612 -43.90 -17.75 33.07
CA ASP A 612 -45.02 -16.93 33.53
C ASP A 612 -45.09 -15.61 32.73
N PRO A 613 -46.13 -15.41 31.88
CA PRO A 613 -46.30 -14.19 31.08
C PRO A 613 -46.37 -12.89 31.90
N HIS A 614 -46.72 -12.95 33.18
CA HIS A 614 -46.83 -11.78 34.07
C HIS A 614 -45.54 -11.50 34.87
N ASN A 615 -44.52 -12.36 34.77
CA ASN A 615 -43.26 -12.18 35.49
C ASN A 615 -42.26 -11.35 34.67
N PHE A 616 -42.19 -10.05 34.95
CA PHE A 616 -41.27 -9.11 34.30
C PHE A 616 -39.95 -9.00 35.08
N LEU A 617 -38.89 -9.59 34.54
CA LEU A 617 -37.55 -9.63 35.13
C LEU A 617 -36.57 -8.61 34.53
N LEU A 618 -36.86 -8.00 33.37
CA LEU A 618 -35.91 -7.15 32.65
C LEU A 618 -35.29 -6.05 33.53
N MET A 619 -36.13 -5.29 34.26
CA MET A 619 -35.66 -4.21 35.13
C MET A 619 -34.77 -4.71 36.28
N HIS A 620 -34.97 -5.94 36.75
CA HIS A 620 -34.14 -6.57 37.77
C HIS A 620 -32.86 -7.16 37.17
N ALA A 621 -32.95 -7.74 35.97
CA ALA A 621 -31.85 -8.34 35.23
C ALA A 621 -30.87 -7.31 34.67
N MET A 622 -31.28 -6.05 34.48
CA MET A 622 -30.35 -4.98 34.09
C MET A 622 -29.31 -4.67 35.18
N ALA A 623 -29.66 -4.78 36.47
CA ALA A 623 -28.72 -4.51 37.56
C ALA A 623 -27.47 -5.42 37.54
N PRO A 624 -27.59 -6.76 37.49
CA PRO A 624 -26.42 -7.63 37.39
C PRO A 624 -25.72 -7.54 36.03
N ASN A 625 -26.44 -7.24 34.94
CA ASN A 625 -25.83 -7.09 33.60
C ASN A 625 -24.88 -5.88 33.55
N VAL A 626 -25.33 -4.74 34.07
CA VAL A 626 -24.51 -3.54 34.20
C VAL A 626 -23.36 -3.74 35.19
N ALA A 627 -23.62 -4.41 36.32
CA ALA A 627 -22.56 -4.78 37.26
C ALA A 627 -21.52 -5.71 36.62
N GLY A 628 -21.93 -6.56 35.68
CA GLY A 628 -21.06 -7.39 34.85
C GLY A 628 -20.07 -6.55 34.06
N VAL A 629 -20.51 -5.51 33.36
CA VAL A 629 -19.63 -4.59 32.59
C VAL A 629 -18.60 -3.92 33.50
N ILE A 630 -19.02 -3.42 34.66
CA ILE A 630 -18.09 -2.85 35.65
C ILE A 630 -17.10 -3.93 36.10
N GLY A 631 -17.60 -5.13 36.43
CA GLY A 631 -16.79 -6.26 36.89
C GLY A 631 -15.74 -6.70 35.88
N SER A 632 -16.10 -6.77 34.60
CA SER A 632 -15.18 -7.16 33.53
C SER A 632 -14.09 -6.11 33.33
N ALA A 633 -14.42 -4.83 33.34
CA ALA A 633 -13.43 -3.75 33.23
C ALA A 633 -12.50 -3.68 34.46
N VAL A 634 -13.02 -3.91 35.68
CA VAL A 634 -12.19 -4.01 36.89
C VAL A 634 -11.28 -5.23 36.82
N ALA A 635 -11.81 -6.40 36.43
CA ALA A 635 -11.01 -7.61 36.24
C ALA A 635 -9.89 -7.40 35.20
N ALA A 636 -10.19 -6.74 34.08
CA ALA A 636 -9.19 -6.37 33.08
C ALA A 636 -8.11 -5.46 33.66
N GLY A 637 -8.49 -4.46 34.46
CA GLY A 637 -7.53 -3.58 35.13
C GLY A 637 -6.61 -4.31 36.10
N VAL A 638 -7.15 -5.27 36.88
CA VAL A 638 -6.36 -6.12 37.79
C VAL A 638 -5.43 -7.03 36.99
N LEU A 639 -5.93 -7.71 35.96
CA LEU A 639 -5.13 -8.58 35.10
C LEU A 639 -4.00 -7.79 34.41
N TRP A 640 -4.29 -6.58 33.94
CA TRP A 640 -3.27 -5.72 33.37
C TRP A 640 -2.19 -5.39 34.41
N SER A 641 -2.57 -4.93 35.61
CA SER A 641 -1.59 -4.60 36.67
C SER A 641 -0.76 -5.80 37.11
N VAL A 642 -1.30 -7.02 37.08
CA VAL A 642 -0.60 -8.24 37.52
C VAL A 642 0.27 -8.84 36.43
N LEU A 643 -0.15 -8.78 35.16
CA LEU A 643 0.46 -9.55 34.06
C LEU A 643 1.33 -8.70 33.11
N ALA A 644 1.13 -7.37 33.06
CA ALA A 644 2.00 -6.48 32.29
C ALA A 644 3.14 -5.86 33.11
N GLY A 645 3.07 -5.98 34.44
CA GLY A 645 4.09 -5.51 35.38
C GLY A 645 5.33 -6.37 35.43
#